data_AF-A0A0J7L8E5-F1
#
_entry.id   AF-A0A0J7L8E5-F1
#
_cell.length_a   1.000
_cell.length_b   1.000
_cell.length_c   1.000
_cell.angle_alpha   90.00
_cell.angle_beta   90.00
_cell.angle_gamma   90.00
#
_symmetry.space_group_name_H-M   'P 1'
#
loop_
_entity.id
_entity.type
_entity.pdbx_description
1 polymer ?
#
loop_
_entity_poly.entity_id
_entity_poly.type
_entity_poly.pdbx_seq_one_letter_code
_entity_poly.pdbx_strand_id
1 'polypeptide(L)'
;MTLKCRVTGDPTPKIKWMKDKWRYSEADDDDSEKYVIRGDGEKYVIREDGTLVITDMTEQDSGVYECVASSDMGSTKSRKARAVITATSHLIFAEKPESQNVTAGANVTFSCRALSRPRPNVRWLRDDQPIPFSERISLANDDTTLRILAVKETDAGKYQCHLRSVDRSVVLFADLRVIDFAAPQLIFKPQDMEAEPDATVEVPCRAEGRPKPVIQWKKDGSALDNNRIKITRGGSLLIFNVIPLDTGRYECSAINDYGRATADALVRVRQFGATDTLVIRAFQSASEEIDRAINKTLLSLFNPDGSSRHVNPFRLARFPNAISRAAARPAELFERTLVNIRRMVNAGAKANVTGEFRYEEILTHEQVKEIEQLSGCTGHRQRQNCTNRCFHRKYRTIDGNCNNLRHPTWGSSHTGFRRVLQPIYENGFSMPVGWEKERRYYGYPKPAARLVSTTLISTHDITSDHQITHMVMQWGQFLDHDLDHALPSVSSESWDGIDCKKSCDNAAPCFPMEVPLDDPRVNNRRCIDFVRTSAVCGSGATSVLWGDLTPREQLNQLTSYLDASQVYGYNDEVALDLRDLTTDHGLLREGPTIPGHKPLLPYAAGQFVDCRRNPLESSINCFVAGDIRANEQVGLLAMHTIWLREHNRIARALREMNPHWNGEKLYQEARRIVGAEMQHITYQHWLPRIFGPTIDEFLLSYRGYDPNVDASISNVFATAALRFGHSLIQPRLERLNASYQPIPQGALDLRDAFFAPWRLVEEGGVDPLIRGMYATAAKLKLPEQNLNVELTEQLFRSAHAVALDLAAMNIQRGRDHGIPGYLEWRDYCNMSRVETFEHLAADISSGRVRQKLRELYGHPGNIDVWVGGILEDQLPDAKVGPLFKCLLLEQFRRTRDGDRFWYQNPGIFRAEQLAQIQQASLARILCDNGDNITRVQPNVFLLPEGRNGFVSCDEIPYVDLNAWSDCCDNCEDRDNTISRVRREAEKYLAPDRDYARNVGPLSRNEKVKYLESMLEESDREAKRLREQADDLLHSVRKLRSLLEDVKTQ
;
A
#
# COMPACT_ATOMS: atom_id res chain seq x y z
N MET A 1 49.51 -88.18 -73.30
CA MET A 1 49.71 -89.65 -73.24
C MET A 1 51.17 -89.95 -72.99
N THR A 2 51.50 -91.02 -72.26
CA THR A 2 52.89 -91.40 -71.94
C THR A 2 53.13 -92.85 -72.34
N LEU A 3 54.17 -93.12 -73.15
CA LEU A 3 54.56 -94.44 -73.63
C LEU A 3 56.00 -94.74 -73.18
N LYS A 4 56.16 -95.76 -72.33
CA LYS A 4 57.47 -96.11 -71.74
C LYS A 4 58.17 -97.19 -72.56
N CYS A 5 59.46 -97.02 -72.81
CA CYS A 5 60.32 -98.06 -73.40
C CYS A 5 61.42 -98.43 -72.42
N ARG A 6 61.47 -99.70 -71.98
CA ARG A 6 62.53 -100.21 -71.12
C ARG A 6 63.40 -101.17 -71.92
N VAL A 7 64.69 -100.89 -72.01
CA VAL A 7 65.68 -101.74 -72.67
C VAL A 7 66.99 -101.73 -71.86
N THR A 8 67.69 -102.85 -71.89
CA THR A 8 69.00 -103.05 -71.24
C THR A 8 69.98 -103.64 -72.26
N GLY A 9 71.21 -103.12 -72.31
CA GLY A 9 72.28 -103.62 -73.18
C GLY A 9 73.62 -102.94 -72.85
N ASP A 10 74.73 -103.57 -73.21
CA ASP A 10 76.10 -103.06 -73.01
C ASP A 10 76.88 -103.12 -74.33
N PRO A 11 77.38 -101.99 -74.88
CA PRO A 11 77.18 -100.61 -74.41
C PRO A 11 75.70 -100.18 -74.48
N THR A 12 75.32 -99.22 -73.62
CA THR A 12 73.93 -98.76 -73.45
C THR A 12 73.28 -98.41 -74.80
N PRO A 13 72.19 -99.09 -75.21
CA PRO A 13 71.59 -98.89 -76.52
C PRO A 13 70.86 -97.55 -76.60
N LYS A 14 70.97 -96.87 -77.74
CA LYS A 14 70.24 -95.63 -78.03
C LYS A 14 68.80 -95.97 -78.42
N ILE A 15 67.84 -95.21 -77.87
CA ILE A 15 66.40 -95.41 -78.08
C ILE A 15 65.87 -94.40 -79.09
N LYS A 16 65.09 -94.88 -80.06
CA LYS A 16 64.28 -94.05 -80.95
C LYS A 16 62.84 -94.57 -80.99
N TRP A 17 61.88 -93.66 -81.11
CA TRP A 17 60.47 -94.01 -81.27
C TRP A 17 60.04 -93.85 -82.71
N MET A 18 59.18 -94.76 -83.17
CA MET A 18 58.62 -94.73 -84.52
C MET A 18 57.09 -94.75 -84.44
N LYS A 19 56.44 -93.98 -85.32
CA LYS A 19 54.99 -93.98 -85.50
C LYS A 19 54.64 -94.62 -86.85
N ASP A 20 53.77 -95.63 -86.84
CA ASP A 20 53.13 -96.22 -88.03
C ASP A 20 54.04 -96.85 -89.11
N LYS A 21 55.28 -97.28 -88.78
CA LYS A 21 56.25 -97.86 -89.75
C LYS A 21 55.82 -99.18 -90.43
N TRP A 22 54.75 -99.86 -89.99
CA TRP A 22 54.41 -101.21 -90.49
C TRP A 22 53.60 -101.27 -91.79
N ARG A 23 53.21 -100.14 -92.38
CA ARG A 23 52.28 -100.15 -93.51
C ARG A 23 52.88 -100.51 -94.88
N TYR A 24 54.18 -100.71 -95.03
CA TYR A 24 54.81 -101.00 -96.34
C TYR A 24 55.89 -102.09 -96.25
N SER A 25 55.86 -103.03 -97.18
CA SER A 25 56.63 -104.30 -97.24
C SER A 25 58.13 -104.11 -97.46
N GLU A 26 58.92 -105.09 -96.99
CA GLU A 26 60.37 -105.23 -97.17
C GLU A 26 60.78 -105.29 -98.66
N ALA A 27 61.22 -104.17 -99.23
CA ALA A 27 62.12 -104.09 -100.38
C ALA A 27 62.70 -102.66 -100.44
N ASP A 28 64.03 -102.56 -100.48
CA ASP A 28 64.88 -101.38 -100.62
C ASP A 28 64.20 -100.04 -100.92
N ASP A 29 64.06 -99.19 -99.89
CA ASP A 29 64.04 -97.74 -100.08
C ASP A 29 64.62 -97.03 -98.84
N ASP A 30 65.60 -96.17 -99.11
CA ASP A 30 66.68 -95.69 -98.22
C ASP A 30 66.25 -94.57 -97.25
N ASP A 31 64.94 -94.34 -97.05
CA ASP A 31 64.42 -93.22 -96.25
C ASP A 31 63.59 -93.67 -95.03
N SER A 32 64.27 -94.36 -94.11
CA SER A 32 63.68 -94.82 -92.86
C SER A 32 63.56 -93.75 -91.76
N GLU A 33 63.96 -92.49 -92.05
CA GLU A 33 63.98 -91.37 -91.12
C GLU A 33 62.59 -90.74 -90.90
N LYS A 34 61.70 -90.68 -91.90
CA LYS A 34 60.42 -89.96 -91.81
C LYS A 34 59.44 -90.50 -90.76
N TYR A 35 59.61 -91.74 -90.33
CA TYR A 35 58.76 -92.38 -89.32
C TYR A 35 59.31 -92.26 -87.90
N VAL A 36 60.52 -91.72 -87.75
CA VAL A 36 61.15 -91.51 -86.45
C VAL A 36 60.53 -90.26 -85.82
N ILE A 37 59.98 -90.43 -84.63
CA ILE A 37 59.55 -89.32 -83.80
C ILE A 37 60.80 -88.63 -83.29
N ARG A 38 61.06 -87.43 -83.78
CA ARG A 38 62.09 -86.54 -83.25
C ARG A 38 61.48 -85.78 -82.07
N GLY A 39 62.14 -85.84 -80.92
CA GLY A 39 61.69 -85.08 -79.76
C GLY A 39 61.90 -83.59 -80.01
N ASP A 40 60.82 -82.82 -80.09
CA ASP A 40 60.84 -81.36 -80.25
C ASP A 40 60.87 -80.62 -78.91
N GLY A 41 60.70 -81.35 -77.80
CA GLY A 41 60.72 -80.79 -76.44
C GLY A 41 59.41 -80.17 -75.99
N GLU A 42 58.43 -80.02 -76.89
CA GLU A 42 57.11 -79.46 -76.58
C GLU A 42 56.01 -80.50 -76.74
N LYS A 43 55.76 -80.97 -77.97
CA LYS A 43 54.68 -81.92 -78.29
C LYS A 43 55.12 -83.37 -78.09
N TYR A 44 56.29 -83.72 -78.60
CA TYR A 44 56.91 -85.04 -78.43
C TYR A 44 58.16 -84.89 -77.57
N VAL A 45 58.11 -85.37 -76.33
CA VAL A 45 59.23 -85.31 -75.39
C VAL A 45 59.75 -86.71 -75.13
N ILE A 46 60.97 -87.01 -75.59
CA ILE A 46 61.68 -88.25 -75.26
C ILE A 46 62.58 -87.97 -74.06
N ARG A 47 62.30 -88.62 -72.93
CA ARG A 47 63.06 -88.47 -71.70
C ARG A 47 64.36 -89.30 -71.75
N GLU A 48 65.30 -88.98 -70.86
CA GLU A 48 66.58 -89.72 -70.74
C GLU A 48 66.41 -91.23 -70.51
N ASP A 49 65.29 -91.65 -69.89
CA ASP A 49 64.95 -93.05 -69.66
C ASP A 49 64.33 -93.76 -70.89
N GLY A 50 64.21 -93.08 -72.02
CA GLY A 50 63.60 -93.60 -73.25
C GLY A 50 62.08 -93.49 -73.33
N THR A 51 61.42 -92.87 -72.35
CA THR A 51 59.95 -92.67 -72.35
C THR A 51 59.54 -91.54 -73.29
N LEU A 52 58.55 -91.80 -74.15
CA LEU A 52 57.89 -90.79 -74.99
C LEU A 52 56.66 -90.19 -74.27
N VAL A 53 56.61 -88.88 -74.15
CA VAL A 53 55.45 -88.12 -73.66
C VAL A 53 54.87 -87.29 -74.80
N ILE A 54 53.56 -87.42 -75.02
CA ILE A 54 52.78 -86.66 -75.99
C ILE A 54 51.84 -85.72 -75.24
N THR A 55 52.05 -84.42 -75.37
CA THR A 55 51.26 -83.34 -74.78
C THR A 55 50.24 -82.81 -75.80
N ASP A 56 49.17 -82.15 -75.32
CA ASP A 56 48.08 -81.59 -76.14
C ASP A 56 47.56 -82.52 -77.25
N MET A 57 47.03 -83.65 -76.81
CA MET A 57 46.60 -84.72 -77.70
C MET A 57 45.41 -84.30 -78.55
N THR A 58 45.57 -84.47 -79.86
CA THR A 58 44.52 -84.27 -80.86
C THR A 58 44.13 -85.62 -81.48
N GLU A 59 43.06 -85.66 -82.27
CA GLU A 59 42.69 -86.88 -83.01
C GLU A 59 43.85 -87.40 -83.90
N GLN A 60 44.71 -86.50 -84.41
CA GLN A 60 45.88 -86.82 -85.25
C GLN A 60 47.01 -87.55 -84.48
N ASP A 61 47.00 -87.49 -83.15
CA ASP A 61 47.94 -88.22 -82.29
C ASP A 61 47.51 -89.67 -82.07
N SER A 62 46.38 -90.09 -82.65
CA SER A 62 46.03 -91.51 -82.77
C SER A 62 47.00 -92.20 -83.72
N GLY A 63 47.40 -93.43 -83.40
CA GLY A 63 48.39 -94.18 -84.20
C GLY A 63 48.97 -95.36 -83.44
N VAL A 64 49.88 -96.09 -84.10
CA VAL A 64 50.63 -97.20 -83.52
C VAL A 64 52.08 -96.80 -83.29
N TYR A 65 52.53 -96.92 -82.05
CA TYR A 65 53.85 -96.49 -81.60
C TYR A 65 54.73 -97.71 -81.29
N GLU A 66 55.98 -97.68 -81.77
CA GLU A 66 56.99 -98.74 -81.57
C GLU A 66 58.32 -98.12 -81.16
N CYS A 67 58.94 -98.64 -80.11
CA CYS A 67 60.27 -98.24 -79.67
C CYS A 67 61.34 -99.14 -80.32
N VAL A 68 62.43 -98.55 -80.80
CA VAL A 68 63.59 -99.27 -81.35
C VAL A 68 64.82 -98.89 -80.54
N ALA A 69 65.53 -99.89 -80.05
CA ALA A 69 66.79 -99.74 -79.36
C ALA A 69 67.92 -100.31 -80.23
N SER A 70 69.01 -99.56 -80.39
CA SER A 70 70.16 -99.98 -81.19
C SER A 70 71.47 -99.63 -80.49
N SER A 71 72.41 -100.56 -80.50
CA SER A 71 73.81 -100.36 -80.16
C SER A 71 74.71 -100.91 -81.26
N ASP A 72 76.01 -100.74 -81.09
CA ASP A 72 77.09 -101.17 -81.96
C ASP A 72 77.09 -102.70 -82.16
N MET A 73 76.45 -103.43 -81.24
CA MET A 73 76.33 -104.89 -81.26
C MET A 73 75.03 -105.42 -81.89
N GLY A 74 74.04 -104.57 -82.15
CA GLY A 74 72.77 -104.97 -82.76
C GLY A 74 71.58 -104.06 -82.43
N SER A 75 70.39 -104.40 -82.96
CA SER A 75 69.16 -103.66 -82.68
C SER A 75 67.97 -104.56 -82.35
N THR A 76 67.06 -104.08 -81.49
CA THR A 76 65.82 -104.76 -81.12
C THR A 76 64.65 -103.78 -81.09
N LYS A 77 63.42 -104.29 -81.21
CA LYS A 77 62.18 -103.48 -81.27
C LYS A 77 61.19 -103.92 -80.20
N SER A 78 60.42 -102.97 -79.66
CA SER A 78 59.36 -103.26 -78.69
C SER A 78 58.11 -103.84 -79.37
N ARG A 79 57.16 -104.33 -78.56
CA ARG A 79 55.79 -104.55 -79.05
C ARG A 79 55.13 -103.20 -79.39
N LYS A 80 54.23 -103.22 -80.37
CA LYS A 80 53.48 -102.05 -80.86
C LYS A 80 52.29 -101.69 -79.94
N ALA A 81 52.10 -100.41 -79.63
CA ALA A 81 50.98 -99.91 -78.81
C ALA A 81 50.05 -98.98 -79.64
N ARG A 82 48.72 -99.18 -79.59
CA ARG A 82 47.72 -98.40 -80.34
C ARG A 82 46.91 -97.47 -79.43
N ALA A 83 46.76 -96.20 -79.82
CA ALA A 83 45.94 -95.20 -79.11
C ALA A 83 44.84 -94.60 -80.03
N VAL A 84 43.63 -94.37 -79.49
CA VAL A 84 42.43 -93.81 -80.18
C VAL A 84 41.73 -92.78 -79.27
N ILE A 85 41.34 -91.61 -79.80
CA ILE A 85 40.81 -90.45 -79.03
C ILE A 85 39.50 -89.89 -79.68
N THR A 86 38.45 -89.54 -78.90
CA THR A 86 37.11 -88.98 -79.35
C THR A 86 36.42 -88.04 -78.31
N ALA A 87 35.51 -87.10 -78.70
CA ALA A 87 34.89 -86.06 -77.82
C ALA A 87 33.31 -85.89 -77.88
N THR A 88 32.65 -85.36 -76.81
CA THR A 88 31.17 -85.08 -76.65
C THR A 88 30.82 -83.80 -75.79
N SER A 89 29.60 -83.17 -75.86
CA SER A 89 29.23 -81.78 -75.36
C SER A 89 28.00 -81.61 -74.38
N HIS A 90 27.93 -80.51 -73.57
CA HIS A 90 26.91 -80.13 -72.53
C HIS A 90 26.48 -78.62 -72.52
N LEU A 91 25.32 -78.25 -71.91
CA LEU A 91 24.83 -76.86 -71.65
C LEU A 91 25.53 -76.18 -70.46
N ILE A 92 26.08 -74.96 -70.63
CA ILE A 92 26.82 -74.22 -69.57
C ILE A 92 26.20 -72.83 -69.36
N PHE A 93 25.73 -72.49 -68.15
CA PHE A 93 25.12 -71.17 -67.86
C PHE A 93 26.20 -70.09 -67.67
N ALA A 94 26.09 -68.98 -68.40
CA ALA A 94 26.97 -67.82 -68.27
C ALA A 94 26.41 -66.80 -67.27
N GLU A 95 25.10 -66.55 -67.26
CA GLU A 95 24.43 -65.59 -66.37
C GLU A 95 23.05 -66.09 -65.92
N LYS A 96 22.69 -65.81 -64.67
CA LYS A 96 21.41 -66.18 -64.03
C LYS A 96 20.76 -64.92 -63.42
N PRO A 97 19.42 -64.84 -63.36
CA PRO A 97 18.74 -63.68 -62.77
C PRO A 97 18.85 -63.65 -61.24
N GLU A 98 19.01 -62.46 -60.65
CA GLU A 98 19.16 -62.23 -59.19
C GLU A 98 18.02 -61.37 -58.62
N SER A 99 17.51 -61.72 -57.43
CA SER A 99 16.43 -60.98 -56.74
C SER A 99 16.88 -59.60 -56.24
N GLN A 100 16.01 -58.59 -56.29
CA GLN A 100 16.31 -57.19 -55.99
C GLN A 100 15.24 -56.51 -55.10
N ASN A 101 15.67 -55.65 -54.17
CA ASN A 101 14.81 -54.75 -53.39
C ASN A 101 15.14 -53.30 -53.79
N VAL A 102 14.17 -52.55 -54.32
CA VAL A 102 14.40 -51.20 -54.86
C VAL A 102 13.36 -50.20 -54.36
N THR A 103 13.62 -48.90 -54.48
CA THR A 103 12.63 -47.85 -54.21
C THR A 103 11.80 -47.56 -55.47
N ALA A 104 10.57 -47.08 -55.29
CA ALA A 104 9.72 -46.70 -56.42
C ALA A 104 10.43 -45.64 -57.30
N GLY A 105 10.47 -45.86 -58.61
CA GLY A 105 11.15 -45.01 -59.59
C GLY A 105 12.55 -45.47 -60.00
N ALA A 106 13.13 -46.50 -59.38
CA ALA A 106 14.42 -47.08 -59.79
C ALA A 106 14.31 -47.88 -61.10
N ASN A 107 15.43 -48.06 -61.82
CA ASN A 107 15.52 -48.92 -63.00
C ASN A 107 16.07 -50.31 -62.60
N VAL A 108 15.45 -51.40 -63.07
CA VAL A 108 15.80 -52.79 -62.74
C VAL A 108 16.13 -53.59 -63.99
N THR A 109 17.10 -54.49 -63.90
CA THR A 109 17.51 -55.39 -64.99
C THR A 109 17.70 -56.82 -64.49
N PHE A 110 17.23 -57.81 -65.25
CA PHE A 110 17.48 -59.26 -65.03
C PHE A 110 18.17 -59.87 -66.25
N SER A 111 19.19 -60.71 -66.04
CA SER A 111 19.97 -61.36 -67.11
C SER A 111 19.88 -62.89 -67.05
N CYS A 112 19.83 -63.56 -68.20
CA CYS A 112 19.71 -65.00 -68.33
C CYS A 112 20.37 -65.52 -69.63
N ARG A 113 21.58 -66.09 -69.53
CA ARG A 113 22.41 -66.49 -70.69
C ARG A 113 23.04 -67.87 -70.50
N ALA A 114 22.98 -68.73 -71.53
CA ALA A 114 23.60 -70.05 -71.55
C ALA A 114 24.37 -70.33 -72.85
N LEU A 115 25.49 -71.04 -72.76
CA LEU A 115 26.37 -71.45 -73.85
C LEU A 115 26.03 -72.89 -74.30
N SER A 116 25.50 -73.04 -75.51
CA SER A 116 25.34 -74.32 -76.23
C SER A 116 25.43 -74.14 -77.74
N ARG A 117 25.69 -75.23 -78.46
CA ARG A 117 25.58 -75.29 -79.93
C ARG A 117 24.60 -76.41 -80.33
N PRO A 118 23.44 -76.11 -80.92
CA PRO A 118 22.93 -74.77 -81.27
C PRO A 118 22.51 -73.93 -80.05
N ARG A 119 22.38 -72.60 -80.23
CA ARG A 119 22.02 -71.64 -79.17
C ARG A 119 20.61 -71.92 -78.60
N PRO A 120 20.38 -71.78 -77.29
CA PRO A 120 19.08 -72.04 -76.69
C PRO A 120 18.13 -70.85 -76.88
N ASN A 121 16.83 -71.12 -77.03
CA ASN A 121 15.79 -70.09 -77.07
C ASN A 121 15.41 -69.62 -75.65
N VAL A 122 15.25 -68.31 -75.44
CA VAL A 122 14.98 -67.67 -74.14
C VAL A 122 13.57 -67.05 -74.13
N ARG A 123 12.81 -67.22 -73.03
CA ARG A 123 11.49 -66.60 -72.81
C ARG A 123 11.32 -66.13 -71.36
N TRP A 124 10.76 -64.92 -71.17
CA TRP A 124 10.49 -64.34 -69.84
C TRP A 124 9.00 -64.35 -69.47
N LEU A 125 8.73 -64.61 -68.19
CA LEU A 125 7.41 -64.54 -67.55
C LEU A 125 7.50 -63.77 -66.23
N ARG A 126 6.39 -63.17 -65.79
CA ARG A 126 6.22 -62.59 -64.45
C ARG A 126 5.02 -63.28 -63.79
N ASP A 127 5.25 -63.90 -62.64
CA ASP A 127 4.25 -64.65 -61.89
C ASP A 127 3.46 -65.64 -62.77
N ASP A 128 4.19 -66.45 -63.54
CA ASP A 128 3.67 -67.45 -64.50
C ASP A 128 2.84 -66.87 -65.66
N GLN A 129 2.79 -65.55 -65.82
CA GLN A 129 2.07 -64.86 -66.90
C GLN A 129 3.02 -64.19 -67.92
N PRO A 130 2.61 -64.09 -69.21
CA PRO A 130 3.34 -63.30 -70.20
C PRO A 130 3.50 -61.84 -69.77
N ILE A 131 4.72 -61.32 -69.88
CA ILE A 131 5.01 -59.92 -69.57
C ILE A 131 4.55 -59.04 -70.74
N PRO A 132 3.68 -58.03 -70.53
CA PRO A 132 3.33 -57.07 -71.56
C PRO A 132 4.52 -56.10 -71.78
N PHE A 133 5.24 -56.29 -72.87
CA PHE A 133 6.38 -55.44 -73.21
C PHE A 133 5.95 -54.05 -73.70
N SER A 134 6.72 -53.03 -73.33
CA SER A 134 6.52 -51.61 -73.67
C SER A 134 7.88 -50.90 -73.71
N GLU A 135 7.91 -49.60 -74.01
CA GLU A 135 9.16 -48.81 -73.88
C GLU A 135 9.75 -48.86 -72.45
N ARG A 136 8.89 -49.07 -71.44
CA ARG A 136 9.28 -49.16 -70.04
C ARG A 136 9.74 -50.55 -69.62
N ILE A 137 9.13 -51.61 -70.16
CA ILE A 137 9.50 -53.01 -69.90
C ILE A 137 9.92 -53.65 -71.22
N SER A 138 11.22 -53.84 -71.43
CA SER A 138 11.78 -54.24 -72.73
C SER A 138 12.80 -55.38 -72.62
N LEU A 139 13.00 -56.11 -73.71
CA LEU A 139 14.04 -57.13 -73.85
C LEU A 139 15.25 -56.56 -74.60
N ALA A 140 16.44 -57.01 -74.23
CA ALA A 140 17.71 -56.66 -74.86
C ALA A 140 18.62 -57.89 -74.99
N ASN A 141 19.66 -57.79 -75.84
CA ASN A 141 20.69 -58.82 -76.06
C ASN A 141 20.10 -60.18 -76.48
N ASP A 142 19.45 -60.27 -77.63
CA ASP A 142 18.83 -61.51 -78.16
C ASP A 142 17.91 -62.19 -77.10
N ASP A 143 17.03 -61.41 -76.48
CA ASP A 143 16.06 -61.82 -75.45
C ASP A 143 16.64 -62.31 -74.10
N THR A 144 17.96 -62.22 -73.91
CA THR A 144 18.64 -62.69 -72.68
C THR A 144 18.55 -61.72 -71.51
N THR A 145 18.18 -60.45 -71.73
CA THR A 145 18.11 -59.42 -70.68
C THR A 145 16.73 -58.76 -70.64
N LEU A 146 16.07 -58.76 -69.47
CA LEU A 146 14.82 -58.04 -69.21
C LEU A 146 15.11 -56.73 -68.47
N ARG A 147 14.63 -55.59 -69.00
CA ARG A 147 14.81 -54.25 -68.41
C ARG A 147 13.45 -53.66 -68.02
N ILE A 148 13.38 -53.06 -66.83
CA ILE A 148 12.21 -52.35 -66.29
C ILE A 148 12.66 -50.96 -65.86
N LEU A 149 12.18 -49.92 -66.53
CA LEU A 149 12.47 -48.53 -66.18
C LEU A 149 11.40 -47.98 -65.22
N ALA A 150 11.82 -47.12 -64.30
CA ALA A 150 10.97 -46.45 -63.31
C ALA A 150 9.96 -47.41 -62.67
N VAL A 151 10.48 -48.39 -61.92
CA VAL A 151 9.72 -49.47 -61.27
C VAL A 151 8.61 -48.87 -60.38
N LYS A 152 7.40 -49.36 -60.59
CA LYS A 152 6.23 -49.06 -59.76
C LYS A 152 5.99 -50.20 -58.78
N GLU A 153 5.22 -49.94 -57.73
CA GLU A 153 4.82 -50.98 -56.77
C GLU A 153 4.17 -52.20 -57.46
N THR A 154 3.40 -51.96 -58.53
CA THR A 154 2.76 -53.00 -59.35
C THR A 154 3.71 -53.83 -60.22
N ASP A 155 5.00 -53.49 -60.28
CA ASP A 155 6.01 -54.29 -60.97
C ASP A 155 6.69 -55.32 -60.05
N ALA A 156 6.41 -55.27 -58.75
CA ALA A 156 6.84 -56.30 -57.81
C ALA A 156 6.25 -57.67 -58.20
N GLY A 157 7.05 -58.72 -58.06
CA GLY A 157 6.67 -60.06 -58.48
C GLY A 157 7.87 -60.95 -58.76
N LYS A 158 7.59 -62.21 -59.12
CA LYS A 158 8.59 -63.23 -59.42
C LYS A 158 8.82 -63.33 -60.93
N TYR A 159 10.01 -62.97 -61.37
CA TYR A 159 10.43 -63.01 -62.77
C TYR A 159 11.09 -64.35 -63.09
N GLN A 160 10.72 -64.95 -64.23
CA GLN A 160 11.09 -66.31 -64.60
C GLN A 160 11.68 -66.33 -66.02
N CYS A 161 12.85 -66.96 -66.18
CA CYS A 161 13.52 -67.14 -67.47
C CYS A 161 13.49 -68.61 -67.88
N HIS A 162 12.91 -68.92 -69.05
CA HIS A 162 12.79 -70.25 -69.62
C HIS A 162 13.79 -70.42 -70.79
N LEU A 163 14.67 -71.42 -70.69
CA LEU A 163 15.71 -71.74 -71.68
C LEU A 163 15.45 -73.11 -72.34
N ARG A 164 15.42 -73.19 -73.67
CA ARG A 164 15.19 -74.45 -74.42
C ARG A 164 16.29 -74.72 -75.46
N SER A 165 16.96 -75.88 -75.36
CA SER A 165 17.87 -76.47 -76.36
C SER A 165 17.23 -77.74 -76.97
N VAL A 166 17.79 -78.29 -78.05
CA VAL A 166 17.22 -79.38 -78.89
C VAL A 166 16.69 -80.58 -78.07
N ASP A 167 17.32 -80.86 -76.94
CA ASP A 167 17.15 -82.05 -76.11
C ASP A 167 16.99 -81.74 -74.59
N ARG A 168 16.95 -80.46 -74.17
CA ARG A 168 16.73 -80.04 -72.76
C ARG A 168 16.02 -78.68 -72.61
N SER A 169 15.21 -78.53 -71.55
CA SER A 169 14.58 -77.27 -71.12
C SER A 169 14.86 -76.98 -69.64
N VAL A 170 15.16 -75.73 -69.27
CA VAL A 170 15.47 -75.28 -67.90
C VAL A 170 14.77 -73.95 -67.59
N VAL A 171 14.38 -73.72 -66.33
CA VAL A 171 13.76 -72.47 -65.85
C VAL A 171 14.54 -71.90 -64.66
N LEU A 172 14.76 -70.58 -64.63
CA LEU A 172 15.42 -69.82 -63.56
C LEU A 172 14.52 -68.70 -63.03
N PHE A 173 14.67 -68.26 -61.78
CA PHE A 173 13.76 -67.32 -61.10
C PHE A 173 14.48 -66.20 -60.32
N ALA A 174 13.86 -65.02 -60.20
CA ALA A 174 14.28 -63.90 -59.33
C ALA A 174 13.08 -63.05 -58.85
N ASP A 175 13.12 -62.50 -57.63
CA ASP A 175 12.05 -61.70 -57.00
C ASP A 175 12.35 -60.20 -57.00
N LEU A 176 11.33 -59.35 -57.23
CA LEU A 176 11.42 -57.88 -57.12
C LEU A 176 10.51 -57.33 -56.00
N ARG A 177 11.05 -56.53 -55.06
CA ARG A 177 10.28 -55.79 -54.01
C ARG A 177 10.50 -54.27 -54.07
N VAL A 178 9.46 -53.47 -53.74
CA VAL A 178 9.47 -51.98 -53.82
C VAL A 178 9.17 -51.32 -52.43
N ILE A 179 9.94 -50.29 -51.96
CA ILE A 179 9.85 -49.66 -50.59
C ILE A 179 9.76 -48.09 -50.60
N ASP A 180 9.10 -47.45 -49.60
CA ASP A 180 8.86 -45.96 -49.45
C ASP A 180 9.21 -45.36 -48.04
N PHE A 181 9.78 -44.13 -47.94
CA PHE A 181 10.28 -43.44 -46.70
C PHE A 181 9.87 -41.94 -46.58
N ALA A 182 9.76 -41.36 -45.36
CA ALA A 182 9.30 -39.96 -45.13
C ALA A 182 10.01 -39.17 -44.00
N ALA A 183 10.39 -37.91 -44.26
CA ALA A 183 11.02 -36.98 -43.31
C ALA A 183 10.06 -36.41 -42.23
N PRO A 184 10.57 -35.87 -41.09
CA PRO A 184 9.73 -35.43 -39.98
C PRO A 184 8.96 -34.13 -40.27
N GLN A 185 7.72 -34.03 -39.79
CA GLN A 185 6.89 -32.80 -39.84
C GLN A 185 6.26 -32.51 -38.47
N LEU A 186 6.31 -31.24 -38.02
CA LEU A 186 5.67 -30.78 -36.77
C LEU A 186 4.19 -30.50 -36.99
N ILE A 187 3.33 -31.22 -36.27
CA ILE A 187 1.86 -31.10 -36.35
C ILE A 187 1.35 -30.11 -35.31
N PHE A 188 1.97 -30.10 -34.13
CA PHE A 188 1.72 -29.10 -33.10
C PHE A 188 3.02 -28.36 -32.84
N LYS A 189 3.01 -27.06 -33.14
CA LYS A 189 4.13 -26.15 -32.90
C LYS A 189 3.90 -25.41 -31.58
N PRO A 190 4.95 -25.15 -30.78
CA PRO A 190 4.81 -24.34 -29.58
C PRO A 190 4.42 -22.90 -29.94
N GLN A 191 3.71 -22.22 -29.03
CA GLN A 191 3.30 -20.82 -29.16
C GLN A 191 3.66 -20.04 -27.89
N ASP A 192 3.86 -18.72 -28.03
CA ASP A 192 4.20 -17.83 -26.92
C ASP A 192 3.12 -17.89 -25.82
N MET A 193 3.54 -17.94 -24.56
CA MET A 193 2.63 -18.08 -23.42
C MET A 193 3.16 -17.38 -22.15
N GLU A 194 2.23 -17.07 -21.25
CA GLU A 194 2.49 -16.46 -19.94
C GLU A 194 2.05 -17.42 -18.82
N ALA A 195 2.87 -17.54 -17.77
CA ALA A 195 2.67 -18.48 -16.68
C ALA A 195 2.82 -17.80 -15.31
N GLU A 196 1.97 -18.19 -14.36
CA GLU A 196 2.09 -17.76 -12.96
C GLU A 196 3.17 -18.56 -12.22
N PRO A 197 3.84 -17.98 -11.21
CA PRO A 197 4.76 -18.70 -10.34
C PRO A 197 4.12 -19.93 -9.70
N ASP A 198 4.92 -20.97 -9.48
CA ASP A 198 4.52 -22.26 -8.90
C ASP A 198 3.52 -23.09 -9.72
N ALA A 199 3.04 -22.57 -10.86
CA ALA A 199 2.20 -23.34 -11.77
C ALA A 199 3.00 -24.45 -12.47
N THR A 200 2.29 -25.46 -12.99
CA THR A 200 2.82 -26.45 -13.93
C THR A 200 2.34 -26.11 -15.34
N VAL A 201 3.27 -25.97 -16.28
CA VAL A 201 2.98 -25.51 -17.65
C VAL A 201 3.37 -26.57 -18.67
N GLU A 202 2.51 -26.81 -19.67
CA GLU A 202 2.79 -27.67 -20.82
C GLU A 202 3.05 -26.82 -22.07
N VAL A 203 4.25 -26.96 -22.66
CA VAL A 203 4.60 -26.39 -23.96
C VAL A 203 4.41 -27.48 -25.04
N PRO A 204 3.39 -27.38 -25.91
CA PRO A 204 3.04 -28.46 -26.81
C PRO A 204 4.03 -28.62 -27.97
N CYS A 205 4.44 -29.86 -28.25
CA CYS A 205 5.16 -30.21 -29.48
C CYS A 205 4.92 -31.66 -29.90
N ARG A 206 4.51 -31.90 -31.15
CA ARG A 206 4.26 -33.24 -31.72
C ARG A 206 4.70 -33.34 -33.18
N ALA A 207 5.22 -34.49 -33.59
CA ALA A 207 5.75 -34.72 -34.93
C ALA A 207 5.37 -36.09 -35.54
N GLU A 208 5.26 -36.15 -36.87
CA GLU A 208 5.12 -37.37 -37.68
C GLU A 208 6.34 -37.58 -38.59
N GLY A 209 6.64 -38.82 -39.00
CA GLY A 209 7.75 -39.17 -39.90
C GLY A 209 7.96 -40.70 -39.96
N ARG A 210 8.64 -41.20 -41.01
CA ARG A 210 8.95 -42.64 -41.20
C ARG A 210 10.43 -42.83 -41.56
N PRO A 211 11.29 -43.32 -40.64
CA PRO A 211 11.00 -43.81 -39.28
C PRO A 211 10.49 -42.74 -38.29
N LYS A 212 9.85 -43.17 -37.19
CA LYS A 212 9.23 -42.26 -36.20
C LYS A 212 10.28 -41.30 -35.62
N PRO A 213 10.06 -39.97 -35.66
CA PRO A 213 11.06 -38.99 -35.23
C PRO A 213 11.21 -38.91 -33.71
N VAL A 214 12.43 -38.61 -33.26
CA VAL A 214 12.78 -38.31 -31.87
C VAL A 214 12.65 -36.80 -31.62
N ILE A 215 11.97 -36.40 -30.55
CA ILE A 215 11.78 -35.00 -30.17
C ILE A 215 12.79 -34.59 -29.09
N GLN A 216 13.47 -33.48 -29.29
CA GLN A 216 14.43 -32.85 -28.39
C GLN A 216 14.04 -31.40 -28.13
N TRP A 217 14.37 -30.89 -26.93
CA TRP A 217 14.10 -29.52 -26.52
C TRP A 217 15.35 -28.78 -26.07
N LYS A 218 15.39 -27.47 -26.31
CA LYS A 218 16.42 -26.54 -25.83
C LYS A 218 15.77 -25.29 -25.23
N LYS A 219 16.46 -24.65 -24.28
CA LYS A 219 16.10 -23.33 -23.75
C LYS A 219 17.23 -22.36 -24.05
N ASP A 220 16.93 -21.24 -24.70
CA ASP A 220 17.89 -20.17 -25.03
C ASP A 220 19.17 -20.70 -25.70
N GLY A 221 19.03 -21.68 -26.59
CA GLY A 221 20.13 -22.33 -27.30
C GLY A 221 20.88 -23.42 -26.51
N SER A 222 20.64 -23.56 -25.21
CA SER A 222 21.27 -24.57 -24.34
C SER A 222 20.40 -25.82 -24.16
N ALA A 223 21.05 -26.96 -23.90
CA ALA A 223 20.35 -28.19 -23.53
C ALA A 223 19.59 -27.98 -22.21
N LEU A 224 18.42 -28.63 -22.07
CA LEU A 224 17.65 -28.57 -20.84
C LEU A 224 18.36 -29.36 -19.74
N ASP A 225 18.75 -28.70 -18.66
CA ASP A 225 19.36 -29.31 -17.48
C ASP A 225 18.61 -28.85 -16.23
N ASN A 226 17.52 -29.55 -15.89
CA ASN A 226 16.70 -29.22 -14.72
C ASN A 226 15.79 -30.39 -14.31
N ASN A 227 15.82 -30.75 -13.01
CA ASN A 227 14.95 -31.76 -12.41
C ASN A 227 13.46 -31.37 -12.41
N ARG A 228 13.11 -30.12 -12.71
CA ARG A 228 11.73 -29.61 -12.81
C ARG A 228 11.11 -29.72 -14.20
N ILE A 229 11.79 -30.37 -15.15
CA ILE A 229 11.33 -30.45 -16.55
C ILE A 229 11.15 -31.91 -16.98
N LYS A 230 10.05 -32.21 -17.69
CA LYS A 230 9.76 -33.55 -18.22
C LYS A 230 9.19 -33.51 -19.63
N ILE A 231 9.70 -34.35 -20.54
CA ILE A 231 9.13 -34.52 -21.88
C ILE A 231 8.06 -35.64 -21.83
N THR A 232 6.86 -35.35 -22.31
CA THR A 232 5.75 -36.31 -22.37
C THR A 232 5.98 -37.38 -23.44
N ARG A 233 5.22 -38.48 -23.39
CA ARG A 233 5.24 -39.52 -24.44
C ARG A 233 4.88 -38.98 -25.84
N GLY A 234 4.17 -37.85 -25.91
CA GLY A 234 3.79 -37.18 -27.15
C GLY A 234 4.81 -36.16 -27.67
N GLY A 235 5.82 -35.79 -26.87
CA GLY A 235 6.86 -34.81 -27.24
C GLY A 235 6.70 -33.42 -26.63
N SER A 236 5.55 -33.09 -26.00
CA SER A 236 5.37 -31.82 -25.28
C SER A 236 6.28 -31.73 -24.06
N LEU A 237 6.69 -30.51 -23.70
CA LEU A 237 7.50 -30.19 -22.52
C LEU A 237 6.60 -29.82 -21.34
N LEU A 238 6.80 -30.44 -20.18
CA LEU A 238 6.19 -30.04 -18.90
C LEU A 238 7.25 -29.36 -18.04
N ILE A 239 6.92 -28.19 -17.50
CA ILE A 239 7.74 -27.45 -16.54
C ILE A 239 6.95 -27.38 -15.22
N PHE A 240 7.49 -27.95 -14.15
CA PHE A 240 6.87 -27.99 -12.83
C PHE A 240 7.40 -26.86 -11.94
N ASN A 241 6.54 -26.32 -11.08
CA ASN A 241 6.87 -25.27 -10.11
C ASN A 241 7.66 -24.15 -10.79
N VAL A 242 7.03 -23.50 -11.77
CA VAL A 242 7.67 -22.50 -12.63
C VAL A 242 8.18 -21.32 -11.80
N ILE A 243 9.42 -20.90 -12.02
CA ILE A 243 10.09 -19.77 -11.34
C ILE A 243 10.52 -18.70 -12.36
N PRO A 244 10.79 -17.45 -11.95
CA PRO A 244 11.19 -16.38 -12.87
C PRO A 244 12.36 -16.73 -13.82
N LEU A 245 13.33 -17.52 -13.34
CA LEU A 245 14.47 -18.03 -14.10
C LEU A 245 14.08 -18.98 -15.24
N ASP A 246 12.85 -19.49 -15.28
CA ASP A 246 12.34 -20.32 -16.38
C ASP A 246 11.86 -19.47 -17.57
N THR A 247 11.82 -18.14 -17.44
CA THR A 247 11.60 -17.26 -18.61
C THR A 247 12.69 -17.50 -19.65
N GLY A 248 12.29 -17.67 -20.91
CA GLY A 248 13.21 -17.92 -22.03
C GLY A 248 12.52 -18.47 -23.27
N ARG A 249 13.29 -18.63 -24.34
CA ARG A 249 12.81 -19.16 -25.62
C ARG A 249 13.08 -20.66 -25.71
N TYR A 250 12.01 -21.44 -25.86
CA TYR A 250 12.04 -22.91 -25.87
C TYR A 250 11.90 -23.43 -27.30
N GLU A 251 12.92 -24.13 -27.80
CA GLU A 251 12.97 -24.71 -29.15
C GLU A 251 12.68 -26.22 -29.11
N CYS A 252 11.71 -26.67 -29.90
CA CYS A 252 11.43 -28.08 -30.15
C CYS A 252 12.03 -28.55 -31.49
N SER A 253 12.67 -29.72 -31.49
CA SER A 253 13.32 -30.34 -32.66
C SER A 253 12.90 -31.80 -32.84
N ALA A 254 12.27 -32.16 -33.95
CA ALA A 254 11.93 -33.54 -34.33
C ALA A 254 12.88 -34.07 -35.41
N ILE A 255 13.52 -35.23 -35.18
CA ILE A 255 14.62 -35.76 -36.01
C ILE A 255 14.42 -37.24 -36.34
N ASN A 256 14.61 -37.64 -37.60
CA ASN A 256 14.79 -39.04 -38.03
C ASN A 256 15.92 -39.13 -39.09
N ASP A 257 16.21 -40.33 -39.59
CA ASP A 257 17.29 -40.58 -40.56
C ASP A 257 17.14 -39.83 -41.90
N TYR A 258 15.99 -39.22 -42.15
CA TYR A 258 15.62 -38.57 -43.41
C TYR A 258 15.32 -37.08 -43.28
N GLY A 259 15.44 -36.49 -42.07
CA GLY A 259 15.31 -35.03 -41.91
C GLY A 259 15.11 -34.52 -40.48
N ARG A 260 14.96 -33.19 -40.34
CA ARG A 260 14.69 -32.47 -39.09
C ARG A 260 13.61 -31.40 -39.29
N ALA A 261 12.72 -31.23 -38.32
CA ALA A 261 11.75 -30.13 -38.25
C ALA A 261 11.84 -29.40 -36.90
N THR A 262 11.81 -28.06 -36.91
CA THR A 262 12.01 -27.21 -35.72
C THR A 262 10.98 -26.09 -35.60
N ALA A 263 10.61 -25.73 -34.37
CA ALA A 263 9.81 -24.56 -34.03
C ALA A 263 10.07 -24.15 -32.57
N ASP A 264 9.82 -22.89 -32.23
CA ASP A 264 10.14 -22.36 -30.90
C ASP A 264 9.12 -21.33 -30.41
N ALA A 265 9.09 -21.09 -29.09
CA ALA A 265 8.17 -20.15 -28.43
C ALA A 265 8.78 -19.50 -27.19
N LEU A 266 8.33 -18.28 -26.87
CA LEU A 266 8.68 -17.56 -25.66
C LEU A 266 7.75 -17.94 -24.50
N VAL A 267 8.31 -18.47 -23.42
CA VAL A 267 7.60 -18.67 -22.16
C VAL A 267 7.97 -17.51 -21.22
N ARG A 268 6.98 -16.72 -20.80
CA ARG A 268 7.15 -15.64 -19.81
C ARG A 268 6.56 -16.06 -18.46
N VAL A 269 7.38 -16.02 -17.42
CA VAL A 269 6.91 -16.25 -16.05
C VAL A 269 6.63 -14.90 -15.40
N ARG A 270 5.41 -14.69 -14.90
CA ARG A 270 5.08 -13.50 -14.13
C ARG A 270 5.95 -13.42 -12.89
N GLN A 271 6.62 -12.30 -12.68
CA GLN A 271 7.36 -12.05 -11.44
C GLN A 271 6.43 -11.39 -10.43
N PHE A 272 6.21 -12.01 -9.27
CA PHE A 272 5.77 -11.26 -8.09
C PHE A 272 6.88 -10.28 -7.71
N GLY A 273 6.64 -8.97 -7.85
CA GLY A 273 7.58 -7.94 -7.41
C GLY A 273 8.44 -7.28 -8.49
N ALA A 274 8.01 -7.21 -9.75
CA ALA A 274 8.31 -5.99 -10.49
C ALA A 274 7.50 -4.88 -9.80
N THR A 275 8.16 -4.07 -8.97
CA THR A 275 7.59 -2.81 -8.46
C THR A 275 6.90 -2.15 -9.62
N ASP A 276 5.57 -1.96 -9.55
CA ASP A 276 4.86 -1.35 -10.65
C ASP A 276 5.46 0.05 -10.82
N THR A 277 6.31 0.17 -11.84
CA THR A 277 7.19 1.31 -11.99
C THR A 277 6.36 2.55 -12.29
N LEU A 278 5.12 2.37 -12.79
CA LEU A 278 4.12 3.41 -12.90
C LEU A 278 3.67 3.89 -11.52
N VAL A 279 3.20 3.00 -10.64
CA VAL A 279 2.77 3.31 -9.27
C VAL A 279 3.90 3.93 -8.46
N ILE A 280 5.09 3.32 -8.45
CA ILE A 280 6.23 3.82 -7.67
C ILE A 280 6.68 5.20 -8.18
N ARG A 281 6.79 5.41 -9.50
CA ARG A 281 7.15 6.73 -10.03
C ARG A 281 6.07 7.77 -9.77
N ALA A 282 4.80 7.41 -9.93
CA ALA A 282 3.69 8.31 -9.65
C ALA A 282 3.64 8.70 -8.18
N PHE A 283 3.88 7.73 -7.28
CA PHE A 283 3.94 7.95 -5.84
C PHE A 283 5.15 8.79 -5.44
N GLN A 284 6.35 8.51 -5.98
CA GLN A 284 7.55 9.33 -5.75
C GLN A 284 7.33 10.77 -6.22
N SER A 285 6.79 10.96 -7.43
CA SER A 285 6.44 12.28 -7.96
C SER A 285 5.40 12.99 -7.08
N ALA A 286 4.39 12.26 -6.59
CA ALA A 286 3.38 12.82 -5.69
C ALA A 286 3.98 13.25 -4.34
N SER A 287 4.87 12.43 -3.76
CA SER A 287 5.59 12.78 -2.53
C SER A 287 6.44 14.04 -2.74
N GLU A 288 7.23 14.10 -3.81
CA GLU A 288 8.06 15.27 -4.11
C GLU A 288 7.24 16.55 -4.33
N GLU A 289 6.09 16.47 -5.01
CA GLU A 289 5.19 17.60 -5.22
C GLU A 289 4.57 18.10 -3.91
N ILE A 290 4.06 17.19 -3.08
CA ILE A 290 3.46 17.52 -1.78
C ILE A 290 4.52 18.08 -0.84
N ASP A 291 5.66 17.43 -0.73
CA ASP A 291 6.75 17.88 0.15
C ASP A 291 7.30 19.24 -0.31
N ARG A 292 7.39 19.50 -1.62
CA ARG A 292 7.74 20.83 -2.14
C ARG A 292 6.72 21.89 -1.75
N ALA A 293 5.42 21.63 -1.90
CA ALA A 293 4.37 22.59 -1.57
C ALA A 293 4.27 22.84 -0.05
N ILE A 294 4.43 21.81 0.78
CA ILE A 294 4.55 21.93 2.24
C ILE A 294 5.79 22.75 2.60
N ASN A 295 6.96 22.42 2.05
CA ASN A 295 8.21 23.10 2.35
C ASN A 295 8.18 24.57 1.89
N LYS A 296 7.55 24.86 0.75
CA LYS A 296 7.36 26.24 0.30
C LYS A 296 6.41 27.01 1.23
N THR A 297 5.36 26.35 1.71
CA THR A 297 4.49 26.91 2.75
C THR A 297 5.31 27.19 4.02
N LEU A 298 6.11 26.24 4.52
CA LEU A 298 6.98 26.39 5.68
C LEU A 298 8.03 27.51 5.50
N LEU A 299 8.74 27.55 4.37
CA LEU A 299 9.70 28.60 4.06
C LEU A 299 9.05 29.99 4.04
N SER A 300 7.82 30.08 3.51
CA SER A 300 7.05 31.33 3.54
C SER A 300 6.65 31.78 4.94
N LEU A 301 6.59 30.83 5.90
CA LEU A 301 6.20 31.09 7.29
C LEU A 301 7.40 31.34 8.21
N PHE A 302 8.55 30.72 7.95
CA PHE A 302 9.66 30.63 8.92
C PHE A 302 11.03 31.16 8.43
N ASN A 303 11.21 31.54 7.17
CA ASN A 303 12.53 31.96 6.68
C ASN A 303 12.79 33.48 6.81
N PRO A 304 13.82 33.94 7.55
CA PRO A 304 14.12 35.37 7.74
C PRO A 304 15.01 36.01 6.65
N ASP A 305 15.68 35.21 5.82
CA ASP A 305 16.72 35.72 4.90
C ASP A 305 16.22 35.86 3.46
N GLY A 306 15.97 37.11 3.03
CA GLY A 306 15.76 37.42 1.62
C GLY A 306 15.18 38.79 1.36
N SER A 307 15.96 39.86 1.59
CA SER A 307 15.86 41.24 1.03
C SER A 307 14.49 41.94 0.90
N SER A 308 13.43 41.39 1.48
CA SER A 308 12.08 41.95 1.58
C SER A 308 11.89 42.41 3.02
N ARG A 309 11.70 43.72 3.23
CA ARG A 309 11.28 44.28 4.52
C ARG A 309 9.87 43.83 4.97
N HIS A 310 9.27 42.86 4.29
CA HIS A 310 7.98 42.29 4.62
C HIS A 310 8.10 40.76 4.75
N VAL A 311 8.30 40.31 5.99
CA VAL A 311 7.93 38.95 6.42
C VAL A 311 6.44 38.79 6.16
N ASN A 312 6.01 37.70 5.53
CA ASN A 312 4.59 37.47 5.23
C ASN A 312 3.90 36.81 6.46
N PRO A 313 3.27 37.57 7.38
CA PRO A 313 3.19 37.26 8.83
C PRO A 313 1.99 36.38 9.25
N PHE A 314 1.60 35.37 8.47
CA PHE A 314 0.19 34.93 8.45
C PHE A 314 -0.26 33.64 9.16
N ARG A 315 0.55 32.62 9.48
CA ARG A 315 -0.10 31.31 9.77
C ARG A 315 0.66 30.35 10.69
N LEU A 316 0.59 30.56 12.01
CA LEU A 316 1.07 29.54 12.95
C LEU A 316 -0.03 28.87 13.76
N ALA A 317 -1.16 29.55 14.01
CA ALA A 317 -2.35 28.88 14.52
C ALA A 317 -3.15 28.13 13.43
N ARG A 318 -2.87 28.38 12.14
CA ARG A 318 -3.69 27.90 10.99
C ARG A 318 -2.97 26.91 10.10
N PHE A 319 -1.71 26.64 10.38
CA PHE A 319 -0.95 25.61 9.70
C PHE A 319 -0.93 24.36 10.59
N PRO A 320 -1.30 23.19 10.07
CA PRO A 320 -1.24 21.95 10.85
C PRO A 320 0.15 21.72 11.46
N ASN A 321 0.21 21.31 12.72
CA ASN A 321 1.47 20.88 13.36
C ASN A 321 1.98 19.55 12.76
N ALA A 322 3.16 19.08 13.17
CA ALA A 322 3.78 17.89 12.57
C ALA A 322 2.88 16.64 12.61
N ILE A 323 2.24 16.38 13.74
CA ILE A 323 1.31 15.25 13.92
C ILE A 323 0.08 15.40 13.03
N SER A 324 -0.52 16.59 13.01
CA SER A 324 -1.71 16.85 12.21
C SER A 324 -1.40 16.75 10.71
N ARG A 325 -0.20 17.20 10.28
CA ARG A 325 0.28 16.97 8.91
C ARG A 325 0.45 15.47 8.62
N ALA A 326 1.02 14.71 9.54
CA ALA A 326 1.17 13.27 9.40
C ALA A 326 -0.19 12.55 9.28
N ALA A 327 -1.23 13.05 9.94
CA ALA A 327 -2.59 12.52 9.83
C ALA A 327 -3.31 12.89 8.52
N ALA A 328 -3.06 14.08 7.95
CA ALA A 328 -3.70 14.50 6.69
C ALA A 328 -2.95 14.03 5.43
N ARG A 329 -1.61 13.93 5.50
CA ARG A 329 -0.73 13.63 4.37
C ARG A 329 -1.07 12.33 3.62
N PRO A 330 -1.49 11.23 4.27
CA PRO A 330 -1.83 10.00 3.56
C PRO A 330 -2.91 10.18 2.49
N ALA A 331 -3.98 10.93 2.79
CA ALA A 331 -5.06 11.17 1.85
C ALA A 331 -4.60 11.98 0.63
N GLU A 332 -3.79 13.01 0.86
CA GLU A 332 -3.28 13.87 -0.21
C GLU A 332 -2.27 13.16 -1.11
N LEU A 333 -1.34 12.37 -0.52
CA LEU A 333 -0.42 11.52 -1.27
C LEU A 333 -1.17 10.57 -2.19
N PHE A 334 -2.21 9.95 -1.66
CA PHE A 334 -3.02 9.01 -2.41
C PHE A 334 -3.73 9.70 -3.58
N GLU A 335 -4.48 10.78 -3.29
CA GLU A 335 -5.20 11.56 -4.30
C GLU A 335 -4.25 12.06 -5.41
N ARG A 336 -3.07 12.56 -5.03
CA ARG A 336 -2.10 13.05 -6.00
C ARG A 336 -1.45 11.93 -6.81
N THR A 337 -1.21 10.77 -6.20
CA THR A 337 -0.70 9.58 -6.92
C THR A 337 -1.66 9.17 -8.03
N LEU A 338 -2.96 9.15 -7.77
CA LEU A 338 -3.96 8.85 -8.81
C LEU A 338 -3.97 9.87 -9.95
N VAL A 339 -3.87 11.17 -9.61
CA VAL A 339 -3.78 12.24 -10.62
C VAL A 339 -2.53 12.06 -11.50
N ASN A 340 -1.40 11.71 -10.89
CA ASN A 340 -0.15 11.49 -11.62
C ASN A 340 -0.21 10.24 -12.51
N ILE A 341 -0.82 9.14 -12.03
CA ILE A 341 -1.10 7.94 -12.85
C ILE A 341 -1.90 8.33 -14.11
N ARG A 342 -2.98 9.10 -13.95
CA ARG A 342 -3.79 9.58 -15.07
C ARG A 342 -2.97 10.41 -16.07
N ARG A 343 -2.13 11.32 -15.58
CA ARG A 343 -1.25 12.13 -16.43
C ARG A 343 -0.29 11.26 -17.23
N MET A 344 0.31 10.25 -16.60
CA MET A 344 1.25 9.33 -17.24
C MET A 344 0.56 8.45 -18.30
N VAL A 345 -0.65 7.95 -18.02
CA VAL A 345 -1.46 7.18 -18.98
C VAL A 345 -1.81 8.03 -20.20
N ASN A 346 -2.32 9.25 -19.99
CA ASN A 346 -2.63 10.19 -21.07
C ASN A 346 -1.40 10.56 -21.92
N ALA A 347 -0.21 10.55 -21.33
CA ALA A 347 1.06 10.80 -22.02
C ALA A 347 1.60 9.56 -22.79
N GLY A 348 0.86 8.46 -22.86
CA GLY A 348 1.21 7.27 -23.62
C GLY A 348 1.87 6.15 -22.82
N ALA A 349 1.84 6.20 -21.48
CA ALA A 349 2.14 5.01 -20.69
C ALA A 349 1.12 3.91 -21.02
N LYS A 350 1.58 2.68 -21.28
CA LYS A 350 0.70 1.55 -21.65
C LYS A 350 -0.25 1.24 -20.49
N ALA A 351 -1.52 1.62 -20.65
CA ALA A 351 -2.63 1.16 -19.84
C ALA A 351 -3.81 0.84 -20.77
N ASN A 352 -4.61 -0.17 -20.45
CA ASN A 352 -5.88 -0.40 -21.13
C ASN A 352 -6.82 0.75 -20.71
N VAL A 353 -7.37 1.51 -21.65
CA VAL A 353 -8.31 2.59 -21.29
C VAL A 353 -9.43 2.71 -22.31
N THR A 354 -10.67 2.85 -21.80
CA THR A 354 -11.82 3.39 -22.53
C THR A 354 -12.03 4.87 -22.19
N GLY A 355 -12.82 5.60 -22.99
CA GLY A 355 -12.96 7.07 -22.91
C GLY A 355 -13.62 7.62 -21.62
N GLU A 356 -14.13 6.76 -20.74
CA GLU A 356 -14.70 7.14 -19.44
C GLU A 356 -13.77 6.67 -18.32
N PHE A 357 -13.35 7.59 -17.44
CA PHE A 357 -12.31 7.31 -16.45
C PHE A 357 -12.87 6.53 -15.25
N ARG A 358 -12.66 5.21 -15.21
CA ARG A 358 -12.85 4.39 -14.00
C ARG A 358 -11.48 3.85 -13.58
N TYR A 359 -11.10 4.02 -12.30
CA TYR A 359 -9.78 3.60 -11.84
C TYR A 359 -9.59 2.08 -11.94
N GLU A 360 -10.69 1.32 -11.90
CA GLU A 360 -10.73 -0.13 -12.11
C GLU A 360 -10.36 -0.53 -13.55
N GLU A 361 -10.42 0.42 -14.49
CA GLU A 361 -10.00 0.20 -15.88
C GLU A 361 -8.49 0.40 -16.05
N ILE A 362 -7.83 1.13 -15.13
CA ILE A 362 -6.42 1.54 -15.24
C ILE A 362 -5.51 0.84 -14.22
N LEU A 363 -6.01 0.58 -13.00
CA LEU A 363 -5.27 -0.01 -11.88
C LEU A 363 -5.89 -1.33 -11.42
N THR A 364 -5.04 -2.34 -11.27
CA THR A 364 -5.34 -3.62 -10.62
C THR A 364 -5.52 -3.45 -9.11
N HIS A 365 -6.18 -4.41 -8.47
CA HIS A 365 -6.38 -4.44 -7.02
C HIS A 365 -5.07 -4.44 -6.22
N GLU A 366 -4.04 -5.12 -6.75
CA GLU A 366 -2.71 -5.15 -6.16
C GLU A 366 -2.01 -3.79 -6.20
N GLN A 367 -2.08 -3.07 -7.34
CA GLN A 367 -1.53 -1.71 -7.47
C GLN A 367 -2.22 -0.73 -6.52
N VAL A 368 -3.53 -0.85 -6.39
CA VAL A 368 -4.38 -0.12 -5.44
C VAL A 368 -3.92 -0.35 -3.99
N LYS A 369 -3.68 -1.61 -3.58
CA LYS A 369 -3.14 -1.96 -2.25
C LYS A 369 -1.72 -1.45 -2.03
N GLU A 370 -0.88 -1.46 -3.06
CA GLU A 370 0.49 -0.94 -2.97
C GLU A 370 0.48 0.56 -2.70
N ILE A 371 -0.36 1.35 -3.39
CA ILE A 371 -0.52 2.78 -3.11
C ILE A 371 -1.07 2.98 -1.68
N GLU A 372 -2.01 2.16 -1.21
CA GLU A 372 -2.53 2.22 0.17
C GLU A 372 -1.42 2.04 1.22
N GLN A 373 -0.55 1.06 1.01
CA GLN A 373 0.58 0.80 1.89
C GLN A 373 1.61 1.93 1.86
N LEU A 374 1.97 2.41 0.66
CA LEU A 374 2.96 3.47 0.47
C LEU A 374 2.47 4.83 1.03
N SER A 375 1.19 5.15 0.85
CA SER A 375 0.59 6.40 1.36
C SER A 375 0.40 6.42 2.88
N GLY A 376 0.31 5.25 3.52
CA GLY A 376 0.05 5.13 4.96
C GLY A 376 -1.44 5.10 5.34
N CYS A 377 -2.33 5.01 4.37
CA CYS A 377 -3.78 5.00 4.62
C CYS A 377 -4.27 3.75 5.37
N THR A 378 -3.53 2.64 5.30
CA THR A 378 -3.81 1.43 6.12
C THR A 378 -3.78 1.71 7.62
N GLY A 379 -2.93 2.64 8.07
CA GLY A 379 -2.75 2.99 9.49
C GLY A 379 -3.98 3.65 10.11
N HIS A 380 -4.70 4.49 9.35
CA HIS A 380 -5.92 5.17 9.81
C HIS A 380 -7.07 4.21 10.14
N ARG A 381 -6.99 2.95 9.69
CA ARG A 381 -8.03 1.93 9.90
C ARG A 381 -7.64 0.84 10.90
N GLN A 382 -6.39 0.85 11.40
CA GLN A 382 -6.00 -0.14 12.40
C GLN A 382 -6.83 0.05 13.66
N ARG A 383 -7.52 -1.03 14.08
CA ARG A 383 -8.21 -1.05 15.38
C ARG A 383 -7.14 -0.85 16.45
N GLN A 384 -7.20 0.29 17.12
CA GLN A 384 -6.34 0.56 18.24
C GLN A 384 -6.59 -0.45 19.35
N ASN A 385 -5.50 -0.93 19.95
CA ASN A 385 -5.56 -2.02 20.91
C ASN A 385 -5.86 -1.49 22.31
N CYS A 386 -7.11 -1.65 22.77
CA CYS A 386 -7.54 -1.26 24.12
C CYS A 386 -7.15 -2.31 25.20
N THR A 387 -5.94 -2.86 25.14
CA THR A 387 -5.46 -3.94 26.03
C THR A 387 -5.22 -3.50 27.46
N ASN A 388 -4.91 -2.23 27.70
CA ASN A 388 -4.72 -1.70 29.06
C ASN A 388 -6.07 -1.50 29.75
N ARG A 389 -6.74 -2.60 30.09
CA ARG A 389 -8.08 -2.58 30.70
C ARG A 389 -8.11 -1.85 32.03
N CYS A 390 -7.01 -1.86 32.79
CA CYS A 390 -6.91 -1.14 34.06
C CYS A 390 -6.98 0.38 33.86
N PHE A 391 -6.21 0.92 32.91
CA PHE A 391 -6.25 2.34 32.56
C PHE A 391 -7.61 2.72 31.94
N HIS A 392 -8.03 2.01 30.88
CA HIS A 392 -9.27 2.34 30.15
C HIS A 392 -10.54 2.14 30.98
N ARG A 393 -10.48 1.45 32.12
CA ARG A 393 -11.60 1.38 33.08
C ARG A 393 -11.80 2.70 33.82
N LYS A 394 -10.74 3.46 34.07
CA LYS A 394 -10.75 4.61 34.98
C LYS A 394 -10.51 5.96 34.29
N TYR A 395 -9.61 6.00 33.32
CA TYR A 395 -9.16 7.22 32.67
C TYR A 395 -9.38 7.18 31.16
N ARG A 396 -9.63 8.36 30.59
CA ARG A 396 -9.69 8.58 29.14
C ARG A 396 -8.28 8.56 28.57
N THR A 397 -8.10 8.05 27.35
CA THR A 397 -6.89 8.38 26.58
C THR A 397 -6.90 9.87 26.22
N ILE A 398 -5.76 10.42 25.81
CA ILE A 398 -5.69 11.83 25.39
C ILE A 398 -6.37 12.04 24.04
N ASP A 399 -6.25 11.07 23.14
CA ASP A 399 -6.82 11.10 21.79
C ASP A 399 -8.28 10.64 21.72
N GLY A 400 -8.93 10.32 22.84
CA GLY A 400 -10.32 9.85 22.89
C GLY A 400 -10.54 8.40 22.42
N ASN A 401 -9.51 7.70 21.95
CA ASN A 401 -9.62 6.28 21.61
C ASN A 401 -10.05 5.43 22.81
N CYS A 402 -10.62 4.26 22.51
CA CYS A 402 -11.05 3.28 23.51
C CYS A 402 -12.14 3.78 24.47
N ASN A 403 -12.79 4.92 24.21
CA ASN A 403 -14.03 5.28 24.89
C ASN A 403 -15.11 4.24 24.55
N ASN A 404 -15.42 4.06 23.27
CA ASN A 404 -16.26 2.96 22.84
C ASN A 404 -15.42 1.68 22.63
N LEU A 405 -15.70 0.63 23.41
CA LEU A 405 -14.91 -0.61 23.35
C LEU A 405 -15.22 -1.49 22.13
N ARG A 406 -16.36 -1.29 21.47
CA ARG A 406 -16.75 -1.99 20.23
C ARG A 406 -16.19 -1.29 18.98
N HIS A 407 -16.17 0.04 19.03
CA HIS A 407 -15.68 0.92 17.97
C HIS A 407 -14.63 1.89 18.55
N PRO A 408 -13.38 1.44 18.79
CA PRO A 408 -12.38 2.20 19.53
C PRO A 408 -12.09 3.62 19.04
N THR A 409 -12.33 3.90 17.76
CA THR A 409 -12.05 5.19 17.11
C THR A 409 -13.25 6.13 17.04
N TRP A 410 -14.43 5.74 17.53
CA TRP A 410 -15.55 6.68 17.60
C TRP A 410 -15.19 7.82 18.55
N GLY A 411 -15.34 9.05 18.07
CA GLY A 411 -15.01 10.27 18.79
C GLY A 411 -13.53 10.51 19.07
N SER A 412 -12.61 9.71 18.52
CA SER A 412 -11.17 9.95 18.70
C SER A 412 -10.67 11.08 17.81
N SER A 413 -9.58 11.73 18.21
CA SER A 413 -8.93 12.77 17.42
C SER A 413 -8.41 12.25 16.07
N HIS A 414 -8.28 13.14 15.09
CA HIS A 414 -7.87 12.85 13.72
C HIS A 414 -8.73 11.78 13.02
N THR A 415 -10.03 11.75 13.32
CA THR A 415 -11.03 10.92 12.62
C THR A 415 -12.01 11.77 11.84
N GLY A 416 -12.77 11.15 10.94
CA GLY A 416 -13.76 11.85 10.14
C GLY A 416 -14.93 12.36 10.98
N PHE A 417 -15.44 13.54 10.65
CA PHE A 417 -16.73 13.98 11.18
C PHE A 417 -17.84 12.97 10.85
N ARG A 418 -18.78 12.77 11.77
CA ARG A 418 -19.95 11.94 11.50
C ARG A 418 -20.86 12.60 10.47
N ARG A 419 -21.32 11.84 9.48
CA ARG A 419 -22.38 12.28 8.55
C ARG A 419 -23.74 11.86 9.09
N VAL A 420 -24.66 12.83 9.19
CA VAL A 420 -26.08 12.56 9.49
C VAL A 420 -26.87 12.40 8.19
N LEU A 421 -26.59 13.28 7.21
CA LEU A 421 -27.11 13.21 5.85
C LEU A 421 -25.98 12.96 4.86
N GLN A 422 -26.32 12.40 3.70
CA GLN A 422 -25.38 12.22 2.60
C GLN A 422 -24.86 13.59 2.12
N PRO A 423 -23.55 13.76 1.91
CA PRO A 423 -23.00 15.03 1.46
C PRO A 423 -23.39 15.35 0.01
N ILE A 424 -23.52 16.64 -0.27
CA ILE A 424 -23.79 17.15 -1.61
C ILE A 424 -22.53 17.83 -2.13
N TYR A 425 -21.90 17.17 -3.10
CA TYR A 425 -20.82 17.72 -3.90
C TYR A 425 -21.28 17.90 -5.34
N GLU A 426 -20.68 18.87 -6.02
CA GLU A 426 -21.05 19.26 -7.37
C GLU A 426 -20.82 18.15 -8.40
N ASN A 427 -19.72 17.41 -8.28
CA ASN A 427 -19.47 16.19 -9.04
C ASN A 427 -19.97 14.92 -8.32
N GLY A 428 -20.78 15.06 -7.28
CA GLY A 428 -21.26 13.96 -6.43
C GLY A 428 -20.20 13.38 -5.49
N PHE A 429 -18.97 13.88 -5.49
CA PHE A 429 -17.86 13.19 -4.84
C PHE A 429 -16.96 14.06 -3.97
N SER A 430 -16.37 15.14 -4.49
CA SER A 430 -15.37 15.94 -3.76
C SER A 430 -15.31 17.40 -4.18
N MET A 431 -15.95 17.77 -5.29
CA MET A 431 -15.96 19.14 -5.81
C MET A 431 -17.01 19.95 -5.04
N PRO A 432 -16.63 20.98 -4.26
CA PRO A 432 -17.56 21.79 -3.49
C PRO A 432 -18.68 22.37 -4.34
N VAL A 433 -19.85 22.60 -3.74
CA VAL A 433 -20.95 23.31 -4.40
C VAL A 433 -20.54 24.76 -4.69
N GLY A 434 -20.74 25.22 -5.92
CA GLY A 434 -20.32 26.55 -6.37
C GLY A 434 -18.86 26.60 -6.84
N TRP A 435 -18.29 25.45 -7.21
CA TRP A 435 -16.98 25.36 -7.83
C TRP A 435 -17.02 25.79 -9.29
N GLU A 436 -18.02 25.34 -10.07
CA GLU A 436 -18.28 25.87 -11.41
C GLU A 436 -19.24 27.05 -11.30
N LYS A 437 -18.81 28.22 -11.77
CA LYS A 437 -19.53 29.49 -11.57
C LYS A 437 -20.86 29.54 -12.32
N GLU A 438 -20.91 28.87 -13.46
CA GLU A 438 -22.06 28.87 -14.36
C GLU A 438 -23.11 27.81 -13.99
N ARG A 439 -22.77 26.90 -13.06
CA ARG A 439 -23.67 25.82 -12.67
C ARG A 439 -24.86 26.35 -11.89
N ARG A 440 -26.03 25.84 -12.26
CA ARG A 440 -27.32 26.22 -11.66
C ARG A 440 -27.85 25.11 -10.76
N TYR A 441 -28.38 25.51 -9.62
CA TYR A 441 -29.06 24.69 -8.63
C TYR A 441 -30.49 25.23 -8.51
N TYR A 442 -31.49 24.38 -8.66
CA TYR A 442 -32.89 24.80 -8.75
C TYR A 442 -33.14 25.95 -9.75
N GLY A 443 -32.38 25.99 -10.86
CA GLY A 443 -32.48 27.03 -11.90
C GLY A 443 -31.62 28.29 -11.68
N TYR A 444 -30.96 28.44 -10.53
CA TYR A 444 -30.19 29.64 -10.16
C TYR A 444 -28.73 29.33 -9.82
N PRO A 445 -27.77 30.22 -10.12
CA PRO A 445 -26.40 30.06 -9.64
C PRO A 445 -26.32 30.22 -8.12
N LYS A 446 -25.32 29.61 -7.49
CA LYS A 446 -25.05 29.85 -6.05
C LYS A 446 -24.47 31.25 -5.86
N PRO A 447 -24.97 32.07 -4.93
CA PRO A 447 -24.44 33.40 -4.71
C PRO A 447 -23.03 33.35 -4.10
N ALA A 448 -22.20 34.35 -4.39
CA ALA A 448 -20.91 34.53 -3.74
C ALA A 448 -21.10 34.66 -2.22
N ALA A 449 -20.30 33.92 -1.43
CA ALA A 449 -20.42 33.89 0.02
C ALA A 449 -20.30 35.29 0.66
N ARG A 450 -19.40 36.13 0.13
CA ARG A 450 -19.21 37.51 0.55
C ARG A 450 -20.44 38.38 0.29
N LEU A 451 -21.09 38.21 -0.86
CA LEU A 451 -22.30 38.96 -1.19
C LEU A 451 -23.46 38.61 -0.24
N VAL A 452 -23.60 37.33 0.13
CA VAL A 452 -24.58 36.91 1.14
C VAL A 452 -24.25 37.56 2.49
N SER A 453 -22.98 37.54 2.90
CA SER A 453 -22.52 38.14 4.16
C SER A 453 -22.89 39.63 4.25
N THR A 454 -22.47 40.45 3.28
CA THR A 454 -22.66 41.90 3.31
C THR A 454 -24.13 42.32 3.14
N THR A 455 -24.95 41.48 2.50
CA THR A 455 -26.36 41.82 2.21
C THR A 455 -27.32 41.38 3.32
N LEU A 456 -27.08 40.22 3.96
CA LEU A 456 -28.01 39.59 4.90
C LEU A 456 -27.49 39.47 6.33
N ILE A 457 -26.18 39.31 6.51
CA ILE A 457 -25.62 38.85 7.79
C ILE A 457 -24.92 39.98 8.57
N SER A 458 -24.14 40.80 7.87
CA SER A 458 -23.39 41.90 8.46
C SER A 458 -24.32 43.00 8.99
N THR A 459 -24.00 43.55 10.17
CA THR A 459 -24.72 44.66 10.79
C THR A 459 -23.78 45.64 11.48
N HIS A 460 -24.12 46.93 11.40
CA HIS A 460 -23.54 47.99 12.24
C HIS A 460 -24.37 48.24 13.51
N ASP A 461 -25.66 47.90 13.47
CA ASP A 461 -26.56 48.03 14.61
C ASP A 461 -26.34 46.88 15.59
N ILE A 462 -26.17 47.23 16.86
CA ILE A 462 -25.87 46.29 17.94
C ILE A 462 -26.91 46.45 19.05
N THR A 463 -27.72 45.42 19.22
CA THR A 463 -28.62 45.28 20.37
C THR A 463 -28.00 44.31 21.37
N SER A 464 -27.91 44.70 22.63
CA SER A 464 -27.46 43.82 23.71
C SER A 464 -28.60 42.93 24.21
N ASP A 465 -28.26 41.71 24.61
CA ASP A 465 -29.20 40.82 25.29
C ASP A 465 -29.51 41.36 26.69
N HIS A 466 -30.74 41.16 27.16
CA HIS A 466 -31.23 41.66 28.45
C HIS A 466 -31.27 40.56 29.54
N GLN A 467 -30.83 39.35 29.23
CA GLN A 467 -30.86 38.21 30.16
C GLN A 467 -29.48 37.59 30.34
N ILE A 468 -28.76 37.36 29.23
CA ILE A 468 -27.51 36.62 29.26
C ILE A 468 -26.27 37.52 29.18
N THR A 469 -25.22 37.09 29.85
CA THR A 469 -23.92 37.75 29.84
C THR A 469 -23.11 37.34 28.62
N HIS A 470 -22.06 38.10 28.32
CA HIS A 470 -21.12 37.77 27.25
C HIS A 470 -20.37 36.45 27.54
N MET A 471 -20.34 35.99 28.79
CA MET A 471 -19.83 34.68 29.19
C MET A 471 -20.56 33.50 28.52
N VAL A 472 -21.83 33.66 28.12
CA VAL A 472 -22.53 32.62 27.34
C VAL A 472 -21.86 32.38 25.99
N MET A 473 -21.48 33.47 25.30
CA MET A 473 -20.72 33.38 24.05
C MET A 473 -19.34 32.77 24.32
N GLN A 474 -18.62 33.30 25.32
CA GLN A 474 -17.25 32.87 25.60
C GLN A 474 -17.16 31.39 25.96
N TRP A 475 -18.09 30.88 26.79
CA TRP A 475 -18.16 29.46 27.11
C TRP A 475 -18.49 28.62 25.89
N GLY A 476 -19.40 29.09 25.02
CA GLY A 476 -19.71 28.41 23.76
C GLY A 476 -18.47 28.25 22.86
N GLN A 477 -17.65 29.29 22.71
CA GLN A 477 -16.38 29.22 21.97
C GLN A 477 -15.40 28.26 22.64
N PHE A 478 -15.23 28.36 23.96
CA PHE A 478 -14.31 27.51 24.70
C PHE A 478 -14.72 26.02 24.65
N LEU A 479 -16.02 25.74 24.56
CA LEU A 479 -16.61 24.42 24.41
C LEU A 479 -16.48 23.85 23.00
N ASP A 480 -16.75 24.67 21.97
CA ASP A 480 -16.49 24.33 20.56
C ASP A 480 -15.05 23.85 20.36
N HIS A 481 -14.11 24.53 21.03
CA HIS A 481 -12.69 24.20 20.97
C HIS A 481 -12.29 22.93 21.74
N ASP A 482 -13.21 22.29 22.48
CA ASP A 482 -13.04 20.93 23.05
C ASP A 482 -13.52 19.85 22.07
N LEU A 483 -14.48 20.19 21.20
CA LEU A 483 -15.27 19.22 20.44
C LEU A 483 -14.81 19.08 18.99
N ASP A 484 -14.44 20.20 18.36
CA ASP A 484 -14.07 20.15 16.96
C ASP A 484 -13.03 21.18 16.51
N HIS A 485 -12.23 20.72 15.57
CA HIS A 485 -11.38 21.57 14.75
C HIS A 485 -11.17 20.90 13.40
N ALA A 486 -11.82 21.43 12.37
CA ALA A 486 -11.67 20.96 11.01
C ALA A 486 -10.23 21.21 10.53
N LEU A 487 -9.47 20.13 10.30
CA LEU A 487 -8.04 20.22 9.99
C LEU A 487 -7.82 20.89 8.61
N PRO A 488 -7.19 22.09 8.51
CA PRO A 488 -6.93 22.71 7.22
C PRO A 488 -5.99 21.85 6.36
N SER A 489 -5.96 22.06 5.03
CA SER A 489 -4.96 21.43 4.16
C SER A 489 -3.54 21.74 4.64
N VAL A 490 -2.65 20.76 4.47
CA VAL A 490 -1.24 20.85 4.91
C VAL A 490 -0.40 21.80 4.06
N SER A 491 -0.97 22.37 2.99
CA SER A 491 -0.32 23.33 2.10
C SER A 491 -1.26 24.50 1.79
N SER A 492 -0.69 25.69 1.61
CA SER A 492 -1.41 26.85 1.06
C SER A 492 -1.23 27.01 -0.45
N GLU A 493 -0.48 26.11 -1.07
CA GLU A 493 -0.21 26.05 -2.49
C GLU A 493 -0.76 24.73 -3.04
N SER A 494 -1.43 24.79 -4.18
CA SER A 494 -1.77 23.59 -4.93
C SER A 494 -0.50 22.83 -5.33
N TRP A 495 -0.65 21.53 -5.55
CA TRP A 495 0.45 20.67 -5.98
C TRP A 495 1.01 21.03 -7.37
N ASP A 496 0.29 21.86 -8.13
CA ASP A 496 0.68 22.38 -9.45
C ASP A 496 1.27 23.81 -9.40
N GLY A 497 1.52 24.36 -8.19
CA GLY A 497 2.23 25.63 -8.01
C GLY A 497 1.33 26.86 -7.85
N ILE A 498 0.00 26.70 -7.90
CA ILE A 498 -0.96 27.78 -7.67
C ILE A 498 -1.00 28.13 -6.18
N ASP A 499 -0.59 29.34 -5.83
CA ASP A 499 -0.64 29.89 -4.46
C ASP A 499 -2.04 30.47 -4.19
N CYS A 500 -2.75 29.90 -3.20
CA CYS A 500 -4.11 30.32 -2.86
C CYS A 500 -4.21 31.78 -2.37
N LYS A 501 -3.08 32.42 -2.00
CA LYS A 501 -3.04 33.84 -1.60
C LYS A 501 -2.94 34.80 -2.79
N LYS A 502 -2.52 34.28 -3.96
CA LYS A 502 -2.23 35.06 -5.17
C LYS A 502 -3.22 34.76 -6.30
N SER A 503 -3.82 33.57 -6.31
CA SER A 503 -4.81 33.19 -7.31
C SER A 503 -6.24 33.31 -6.77
N CYS A 504 -7.15 33.65 -7.67
CA CYS A 504 -8.60 33.59 -7.45
C CYS A 504 -9.25 32.44 -8.23
N ASP A 505 -8.44 31.52 -8.74
CA ASP A 505 -8.90 30.36 -9.50
C ASP A 505 -9.12 29.18 -8.56
N ASN A 506 -10.17 28.40 -8.84
CA ASN A 506 -10.48 27.20 -8.09
C ASN A 506 -9.49 26.09 -8.49
N ALA A 507 -8.60 25.70 -7.57
CA ALA A 507 -7.62 24.64 -7.78
C ALA A 507 -7.19 24.08 -6.43
N ALA A 508 -7.51 22.82 -6.13
CA ALA A 508 -7.31 22.25 -4.79
C ALA A 508 -5.83 22.41 -4.31
N PRO A 509 -5.61 22.89 -3.07
CA PRO A 509 -6.60 23.12 -2.01
C PRO A 509 -7.23 24.53 -2.01
N CYS A 510 -7.02 25.36 -3.02
CA CYS A 510 -7.59 26.71 -3.15
C CYS A 510 -9.08 26.66 -3.53
N PHE A 511 -9.92 27.33 -2.75
CA PHE A 511 -11.34 27.53 -3.05
C PHE A 511 -11.79 28.95 -2.64
N PRO A 512 -11.22 30.00 -3.28
CA PRO A 512 -11.32 31.39 -2.85
C PRO A 512 -12.77 31.91 -2.80
N MET A 513 -13.03 32.85 -1.89
CA MET A 513 -14.33 33.51 -1.76
C MET A 513 -14.41 34.69 -2.72
N GLU A 514 -15.31 34.61 -3.70
CA GLU A 514 -15.50 35.68 -4.68
C GLU A 514 -16.01 36.97 -4.03
N VAL A 515 -15.47 38.09 -4.51
CA VAL A 515 -15.81 39.43 -4.05
C VAL A 515 -16.70 40.11 -5.10
N PRO A 516 -17.85 40.69 -4.71
CA PRO A 516 -18.72 41.40 -5.64
C PRO A 516 -18.05 42.68 -6.18
N LEU A 517 -18.43 43.13 -7.40
CA LEU A 517 -17.80 44.27 -8.07
C LEU A 517 -17.83 45.58 -7.26
N ASP A 518 -18.91 45.80 -6.50
CA ASP A 518 -19.11 47.00 -5.68
C ASP A 518 -18.81 46.74 -4.19
N ASP A 519 -17.93 45.79 -3.86
CA ASP A 519 -17.58 45.53 -2.46
C ASP A 519 -16.95 46.78 -1.83
N PRO A 520 -17.49 47.29 -0.71
CA PRO A 520 -17.06 48.55 -0.13
C PRO A 520 -15.65 48.49 0.48
N ARG A 521 -15.14 47.27 0.76
CA ARG A 521 -13.86 47.06 1.41
C ARG A 521 -12.81 46.47 0.48
N VAL A 522 -13.20 45.51 -0.35
CA VAL A 522 -12.26 44.74 -1.19
C VAL A 522 -12.41 45.18 -2.65
N ASN A 523 -11.77 46.29 -3.02
CA ASN A 523 -11.85 46.88 -4.37
C ASN A 523 -10.65 46.56 -5.27
N ASN A 524 -9.53 46.12 -4.69
CA ASN A 524 -8.27 45.87 -5.42
C ASN A 524 -8.00 44.38 -5.70
N ARG A 525 -8.94 43.49 -5.39
CA ARG A 525 -8.84 42.04 -5.63
C ARG A 525 -10.20 41.44 -5.98
N ARG A 526 -10.18 40.37 -6.80
CA ARG A 526 -11.40 39.63 -7.20
C ARG A 526 -11.91 38.65 -6.14
N CYS A 527 -11.11 38.33 -5.13
CA CYS A 527 -11.43 37.33 -4.13
C CYS A 527 -10.71 37.54 -2.80
N ILE A 528 -11.23 36.89 -1.75
CA ILE A 528 -10.58 36.66 -0.46
C ILE A 528 -10.07 35.21 -0.44
N ASP A 529 -8.86 34.98 0.06
CA ASP A 529 -8.25 33.65 0.05
C ASP A 529 -8.98 32.66 0.97
N PHE A 530 -9.07 31.41 0.52
CA PHE A 530 -9.68 30.33 1.29
C PHE A 530 -9.07 28.99 0.90
N VAL A 531 -8.72 28.19 1.91
CA VAL A 531 -8.10 26.87 1.75
C VAL A 531 -9.06 25.80 2.27
N ARG A 532 -9.24 24.75 1.46
CA ARG A 532 -10.07 23.59 1.76
C ARG A 532 -9.56 22.80 2.96
N THR A 533 -10.48 22.12 3.63
CA THR A 533 -10.17 21.22 4.75
C THR A 533 -9.55 19.91 4.23
N SER A 534 -8.58 19.37 4.97
CA SER A 534 -7.97 18.07 4.71
C SER A 534 -9.01 16.95 4.70
N ALA A 535 -8.83 15.98 3.79
CA ALA A 535 -9.72 14.83 3.68
C ALA A 535 -9.31 13.68 4.61
N VAL A 536 -10.29 12.88 4.99
CA VAL A 536 -10.07 11.55 5.59
C VAL A 536 -9.55 10.62 4.50
N CYS A 537 -8.43 9.94 4.73
CA CYS A 537 -8.04 8.86 3.82
C CYS A 537 -9.06 7.74 3.94
N GLY A 538 -9.75 7.41 2.85
CA GLY A 538 -11.01 6.67 2.95
C GLY A 538 -12.07 7.18 1.99
N SER A 539 -11.96 8.46 1.64
CA SER A 539 -13.07 9.27 1.16
C SER A 539 -12.70 10.11 -0.06
N GLY A 540 -13.71 10.58 -0.79
CA GLY A 540 -13.52 11.35 -2.01
C GLY A 540 -12.64 10.58 -2.99
N ALA A 541 -11.74 11.26 -3.70
CA ALA A 541 -10.84 10.67 -4.70
C ALA A 541 -10.08 9.42 -4.20
N THR A 542 -9.89 9.27 -2.88
CA THR A 542 -9.22 8.11 -2.30
C THR A 542 -10.12 6.89 -2.16
N SER A 543 -11.46 7.05 -2.16
CA SER A 543 -12.40 6.02 -1.70
C SER A 543 -12.39 4.73 -2.54
N VAL A 544 -11.93 4.84 -3.79
CA VAL A 544 -11.63 3.75 -4.73
C VAL A 544 -11.08 2.49 -4.06
N LEU A 545 -10.20 2.69 -3.09
CA LEU A 545 -9.46 1.61 -2.44
C LEU A 545 -10.32 0.67 -1.60
N TRP A 546 -11.51 1.09 -1.21
CA TRP A 546 -12.25 0.42 -0.14
C TRP A 546 -13.54 -0.25 -0.61
N GLY A 547 -13.67 -0.49 -1.92
CA GLY A 547 -14.79 -1.25 -2.51
C GLY A 547 -16.11 -0.48 -2.58
N ASP A 548 -16.23 0.63 -1.85
CA ASP A 548 -17.40 1.51 -1.83
C ASP A 548 -17.00 2.95 -2.18
N LEU A 549 -17.68 3.53 -3.18
CA LEU A 549 -17.53 4.94 -3.53
C LEU A 549 -18.10 5.81 -2.41
N THR A 550 -17.21 6.41 -1.62
CA THR A 550 -17.54 7.25 -0.47
C THR A 550 -17.18 8.71 -0.80
N PRO A 551 -18.12 9.66 -0.73
CA PRO A 551 -17.84 11.08 -0.94
C PRO A 551 -16.77 11.62 0.05
N ARG A 552 -16.19 12.79 -0.25
CA ARG A 552 -15.12 13.40 0.56
C ARG A 552 -15.59 13.69 1.99
N GLU A 553 -14.85 13.16 2.96
CA GLU A 553 -15.04 13.41 4.38
C GLU A 553 -13.90 14.24 4.95
N GLN A 554 -14.19 15.05 5.97
CA GLN A 554 -13.23 15.97 6.58
C GLN A 554 -12.78 15.46 7.95
N LEU A 555 -11.51 15.70 8.28
CA LEU A 555 -10.92 15.32 9.55
C LEU A 555 -11.27 16.31 10.67
N ASN A 556 -11.72 15.78 11.79
CA ASN A 556 -11.72 16.47 13.07
C ASN A 556 -10.36 16.23 13.76
N GLN A 557 -9.63 17.30 14.07
CA GLN A 557 -8.34 17.21 14.76
C GLN A 557 -8.50 16.93 16.26
N LEU A 558 -9.67 17.21 16.86
CA LEU A 558 -9.91 17.07 18.30
C LEU A 558 -10.70 15.80 18.65
N THR A 559 -10.74 15.48 19.94
CA THR A 559 -11.68 14.49 20.49
C THR A 559 -13.11 15.01 20.34
N SER A 560 -14.10 14.12 20.25
CA SER A 560 -15.52 14.51 20.17
C SER A 560 -16.21 14.53 21.53
N TYR A 561 -15.47 14.28 22.60
CA TYR A 561 -15.99 14.20 23.95
C TYR A 561 -15.81 15.56 24.63
N LEU A 562 -16.69 15.88 25.59
CA LEU A 562 -16.41 16.95 26.53
C LEU A 562 -15.44 16.43 27.59
N ASP A 563 -14.15 16.47 27.27
CA ASP A 563 -13.09 15.90 28.10
C ASP A 563 -11.93 16.86 28.37
N ALA A 564 -12.17 18.16 28.17
CA ALA A 564 -11.22 19.22 28.41
C ALA A 564 -9.97 19.13 27.52
N SER A 565 -10.10 18.61 26.30
CA SER A 565 -9.01 18.47 25.32
C SER A 565 -8.41 19.83 24.92
N GLN A 566 -9.18 20.91 25.02
CA GLN A 566 -8.70 22.29 24.85
C GLN A 566 -7.74 22.74 25.97
N VAL A 567 -7.72 22.03 27.11
CA VAL A 567 -6.76 22.21 28.21
C VAL A 567 -5.63 21.18 28.11
N TYR A 568 -5.95 19.92 27.86
CA TYR A 568 -5.02 18.79 27.97
C TYR A 568 -4.37 18.32 26.66
N GLY A 569 -4.85 18.81 25.52
CA GLY A 569 -4.46 18.33 24.19
C GLY A 569 -5.31 17.15 23.71
N TYR A 570 -5.12 16.82 22.44
CA TYR A 570 -5.86 15.78 21.70
C TYR A 570 -4.93 14.66 21.18
N ASN A 571 -3.66 14.67 21.58
CA ASN A 571 -2.69 13.60 21.37
C ASN A 571 -1.60 13.63 22.46
N ASP A 572 -0.91 12.50 22.63
CA ASP A 572 0.05 12.32 23.73
C ASP A 572 1.25 13.29 23.66
N GLU A 573 1.73 13.68 22.47
CA GLU A 573 2.86 14.61 22.34
C GLU A 573 2.49 16.01 22.87
N VAL A 574 1.33 16.53 22.47
CA VAL A 574 0.83 17.82 22.98
C VAL A 574 0.55 17.74 24.48
N ALA A 575 -0.07 16.66 24.96
CA ALA A 575 -0.34 16.49 26.38
C ALA A 575 0.94 16.40 27.22
N LEU A 576 1.97 15.69 26.73
CA LEU A 576 3.27 15.61 27.40
C LEU A 576 3.98 16.96 27.41
N ASP A 577 3.95 17.71 26.31
CA ASP A 577 4.54 19.05 26.28
C ASP A 577 3.85 19.97 27.29
N LEU A 578 2.52 19.91 27.45
CA LEU A 578 1.79 20.77 28.39
C LEU A 578 2.04 20.45 29.87
N ARG A 579 2.60 19.29 30.20
CA ARG A 579 2.81 18.84 31.59
C ARG A 579 4.11 19.33 32.18
N ASP A 580 4.09 19.68 33.47
CA ASP A 580 5.31 19.84 34.24
C ASP A 580 5.84 18.45 34.63
N LEU A 581 6.85 18.00 33.89
CA LEU A 581 7.55 16.74 34.15
C LEU A 581 8.80 16.93 35.02
N THR A 582 9.09 18.15 35.48
CA THR A 582 10.23 18.43 36.37
C THR A 582 9.94 18.04 37.81
N THR A 583 8.66 17.90 38.17
CA THR A 583 8.19 17.47 39.48
C THR A 583 7.25 16.26 39.35
N ASP A 584 7.14 15.45 40.41
CA ASP A 584 6.17 14.33 40.46
C ASP A 584 4.81 14.78 41.00
N HIS A 585 4.42 16.04 40.74
CA HIS A 585 3.23 16.66 41.34
C HIS A 585 1.99 16.60 40.43
N GLY A 586 2.16 16.10 39.20
CA GLY A 586 1.05 15.96 38.25
C GLY A 586 0.48 17.28 37.75
N LEU A 587 1.30 18.33 37.67
CA LEU A 587 0.90 19.67 37.25
C LEU A 587 0.98 19.85 35.73
N LEU A 588 0.24 20.84 35.22
CA LEU A 588 0.51 21.47 33.93
C LEU A 588 1.58 22.56 34.09
N ARG A 589 2.38 22.79 33.04
CA ARG A 589 3.42 23.83 33.04
C ARG A 589 2.79 25.20 33.23
N GLU A 590 3.34 25.96 34.16
CA GLU A 590 2.98 27.36 34.38
C GLU A 590 3.94 28.26 33.61
N GLY A 591 3.42 29.39 33.12
CA GLY A 591 4.19 30.38 32.39
C GLY A 591 4.58 31.60 33.23
N PRO A 592 4.72 32.78 32.61
CA PRO A 592 5.09 33.99 33.32
C PRO A 592 4.07 34.33 34.41
N THR A 593 4.58 34.87 35.51
CA THR A 593 3.76 35.41 36.59
C THR A 593 3.98 36.92 36.66
N ILE A 594 2.89 37.68 36.54
CA ILE A 594 2.92 39.13 36.71
C ILE A 594 2.92 39.42 38.22
N PRO A 595 3.69 40.39 38.73
CA PRO A 595 3.66 40.76 40.15
C PRO A 595 2.22 40.98 40.63
N GLY A 596 1.85 40.32 41.74
CA GLY A 596 0.51 40.40 42.32
C GLY A 596 -0.58 39.60 41.59
N HIS A 597 -0.25 38.80 40.57
CA HIS A 597 -1.20 37.96 39.83
C HIS A 597 -0.79 36.48 39.91
N LYS A 598 -1.70 35.59 39.52
CA LYS A 598 -1.42 34.15 39.43
C LYS A 598 -0.67 33.82 38.13
N PRO A 599 -0.04 32.65 38.02
CA PRO A 599 0.67 32.24 36.79
C PRO A 599 -0.25 32.23 35.56
N LEU A 600 0.29 32.61 34.40
CA LEU A 600 -0.37 32.47 33.10
C LEU A 600 -0.04 31.10 32.47
N LEU A 601 -0.61 30.84 31.29
CA LEU A 601 -0.19 29.73 30.42
C LEU A 601 1.31 29.84 30.07
N PRO A 602 1.99 28.74 29.73
CA PRO A 602 3.37 28.76 29.26
C PRO A 602 3.46 29.37 27.86
N TYR A 603 4.58 30.04 27.55
CA TYR A 603 4.85 30.51 26.20
C TYR A 603 5.09 29.34 25.24
N ALA A 604 4.61 29.48 24.01
CA ALA A 604 4.88 28.51 22.97
C ALA A 604 6.37 28.56 22.56
N ALA A 605 7.02 27.40 22.45
CA ALA A 605 8.42 27.29 22.04
C ALA A 605 8.55 27.53 20.53
N GLY A 606 9.27 28.57 20.11
CA GLY A 606 9.52 28.91 18.71
C GLY A 606 9.03 30.31 18.30
N GLN A 607 9.15 30.64 17.00
CA GLN A 607 8.75 31.94 16.47
C GLN A 607 7.28 31.95 16.06
N PHE A 608 6.36 31.98 17.04
CA PHE A 608 4.94 32.24 16.77
C PHE A 608 4.72 33.72 16.41
N VAL A 609 4.70 34.00 15.10
CA VAL A 609 4.59 35.35 14.51
C VAL A 609 3.20 35.98 14.73
N ASP A 610 2.14 35.17 14.84
CA ASP A 610 0.76 35.70 14.88
C ASP A 610 0.50 36.63 16.09
N CYS A 611 1.17 36.38 17.22
CA CYS A 611 1.07 37.22 18.43
C CYS A 611 2.12 38.34 18.54
N ARG A 612 3.13 38.35 17.67
CA ARG A 612 4.25 39.30 17.66
C ARG A 612 4.34 40.06 16.33
N ARG A 613 3.19 40.46 15.79
CA ARG A 613 3.13 41.04 14.44
C ARG A 613 3.64 42.46 14.33
N ASN A 614 3.48 43.27 15.37
CA ASN A 614 4.10 44.57 15.46
C ASN A 614 5.13 44.55 16.60
N PRO A 615 6.42 44.34 16.31
CA PRO A 615 7.48 44.36 17.32
C PRO A 615 7.58 45.69 18.06
N LEU A 616 6.99 46.77 17.52
CA LEU A 616 6.90 48.07 18.17
C LEU A 616 5.74 48.14 19.20
N GLU A 617 4.75 47.25 19.10
CA GLU A 617 3.65 47.17 20.08
C GLU A 617 4.03 46.29 21.27
N SER A 618 4.50 45.06 21.04
CA SER A 618 4.94 44.18 22.13
C SER A 618 5.83 43.03 21.63
N SER A 619 6.64 42.51 22.56
CA SER A 619 7.53 41.35 22.35
C SER A 619 6.98 40.03 22.91
N ILE A 620 5.77 40.05 23.48
CA ILE A 620 5.15 38.89 24.15
C ILE A 620 4.81 37.78 23.15
N ASN A 621 5.24 36.55 23.45
CA ASN A 621 4.97 35.38 22.62
C ASN A 621 3.50 34.93 22.72
N CYS A 622 3.05 34.14 21.73
CA CYS A 622 1.84 33.34 21.93
C CYS A 622 2.01 32.37 23.11
N PHE A 623 0.90 32.08 23.78
CA PHE A 623 0.82 31.03 24.79
C PHE A 623 0.52 29.67 24.16
N VAL A 624 0.83 28.57 24.85
CA VAL A 624 0.45 27.21 24.44
C VAL A 624 -0.60 26.64 25.39
N ALA A 625 -1.56 25.91 24.83
CA ALA A 625 -2.65 25.22 25.52
C ALA A 625 -2.97 23.91 24.76
N GLY A 626 -3.96 23.15 25.23
CA GLY A 626 -4.44 21.93 24.57
C GLY A 626 -4.97 22.16 23.15
N ASP A 627 -5.60 23.32 22.92
CA ASP A 627 -6.05 23.76 21.60
C ASP A 627 -5.20 24.91 21.06
N ILE A 628 -4.87 24.83 19.76
CA ILE A 628 -3.96 25.78 19.10
C ILE A 628 -4.58 27.17 18.90
N ARG A 629 -5.90 27.31 19.01
CA ARG A 629 -6.64 28.56 18.85
C ARG A 629 -6.78 29.31 20.16
N ALA A 630 -6.15 28.89 21.26
CA ALA A 630 -6.23 29.58 22.55
C ALA A 630 -5.87 31.07 22.51
N ASN A 631 -5.01 31.49 21.57
CA ASN A 631 -4.61 32.89 21.38
C ASN A 631 -5.47 33.63 20.34
N GLU A 632 -6.54 33.02 19.81
CA GLU A 632 -7.37 33.62 18.76
C GLU A 632 -7.89 34.98 19.20
N GLN A 633 -8.42 35.08 20.43
CA GLN A 633 -8.79 36.33 21.08
C GLN A 633 -8.50 36.29 22.60
N VAL A 634 -8.26 37.44 23.22
CA VAL A 634 -7.72 37.51 24.60
C VAL A 634 -8.66 37.05 25.72
N GLY A 635 -9.97 37.12 25.54
CA GLY A 635 -10.97 36.53 26.44
C GLY A 635 -10.94 35.00 26.44
N LEU A 636 -10.74 34.37 25.28
CA LEU A 636 -10.54 32.92 25.15
C LEU A 636 -9.23 32.51 25.85
N LEU A 637 -8.16 33.27 25.62
CA LEU A 637 -6.87 33.05 26.30
C LEU A 637 -7.01 33.14 27.84
N ALA A 638 -7.79 34.10 28.33
CA ALA A 638 -8.10 34.20 29.75
C ALA A 638 -8.83 32.95 30.28
N MET A 639 -9.81 32.41 29.53
CA MET A 639 -10.49 31.16 29.90
C MET A 639 -9.55 29.95 29.93
N HIS A 640 -8.68 29.77 28.93
CA HIS A 640 -7.68 28.69 28.97
C HIS A 640 -6.76 28.82 30.19
N THR A 641 -6.39 30.06 30.57
CA THR A 641 -5.57 30.32 31.76
C THR A 641 -6.30 29.92 33.04
N ILE A 642 -7.58 30.28 33.18
CA ILE A 642 -8.42 29.90 34.33
C ILE A 642 -8.48 28.37 34.50
N TRP A 643 -8.67 27.62 33.41
CA TRP A 643 -8.81 26.17 33.48
C TRP A 643 -7.48 25.41 33.66
N LEU A 644 -6.36 25.97 33.20
CA LEU A 644 -5.02 25.48 33.60
C LEU A 644 -4.82 25.66 35.11
N ARG A 645 -5.18 26.83 35.65
CA ARG A 645 -5.09 27.10 37.09
C ARG A 645 -5.96 26.14 37.89
N GLU A 646 -7.16 25.82 37.40
CA GLU A 646 -8.05 24.87 38.09
C GLU A 646 -7.44 23.48 38.18
N HIS A 647 -6.85 22.98 37.09
CA HIS A 647 -6.13 21.70 37.13
C HIS A 647 -5.01 21.71 38.19
N ASN A 648 -4.17 22.75 38.18
CA ASN A 648 -3.05 22.83 39.13
C ASN A 648 -3.54 23.02 40.58
N ARG A 649 -4.66 23.71 40.80
CA ARG A 649 -5.31 23.85 42.12
C ARG A 649 -5.76 22.49 42.64
N ILE A 650 -6.49 21.73 41.81
CA ILE A 650 -6.97 20.39 42.15
C ILE A 650 -5.79 19.44 42.39
N ALA A 651 -4.79 19.41 41.50
CA ALA A 651 -3.63 18.53 41.62
C ALA A 651 -2.82 18.79 42.91
N ARG A 652 -2.62 20.07 43.28
CA ARG A 652 -1.98 20.45 44.56
C ARG A 652 -2.78 19.95 45.76
N ALA A 653 -4.09 20.22 45.79
CA ALA A 653 -4.96 19.76 46.87
C ALA A 653 -5.01 18.23 46.99
N LEU A 654 -5.13 17.51 45.87
CA LEU A 654 -5.12 16.05 45.84
C LEU A 654 -3.80 15.48 46.36
N ARG A 655 -2.68 16.14 46.09
CA ARG A 655 -1.37 15.72 46.60
C ARG A 655 -1.26 15.90 48.11
N GLU A 656 -1.74 17.02 48.64
CA GLU A 656 -1.74 17.28 50.08
C GLU A 656 -2.57 16.22 50.82
N MET A 657 -3.75 15.89 50.29
CA MET A 657 -4.62 14.86 50.88
C MET A 657 -4.13 13.43 50.64
N ASN A 658 -3.43 13.19 49.53
CA ASN A 658 -2.93 11.88 49.13
C ASN A 658 -1.41 11.89 48.83
N PRO A 659 -0.53 12.04 49.85
CA PRO A 659 0.92 12.14 49.64
C PRO A 659 1.58 10.90 49.02
N HIS A 660 0.83 9.79 48.93
CA HIS A 660 1.27 8.53 48.37
C HIS A 660 0.99 8.41 46.86
N TRP A 661 0.20 9.33 46.27
CA TRP A 661 -0.05 9.36 44.83
C TRP A 661 1.17 9.92 44.10
N ASN A 662 1.53 9.30 42.97
CA ASN A 662 2.55 9.83 42.08
C ASN A 662 1.94 10.86 41.11
N GLY A 663 2.81 11.54 40.36
CA GLY A 663 2.44 12.62 39.45
C GLY A 663 1.47 12.18 38.35
N GLU A 664 1.59 10.94 37.84
CA GLU A 664 0.65 10.43 36.84
C GLU A 664 -0.77 10.26 37.42
N LYS A 665 -0.91 9.68 38.63
CA LYS A 665 -2.22 9.55 39.28
C LYS A 665 -2.82 10.92 39.60
N LEU A 666 -2.00 11.86 40.08
CA LEU A 666 -2.42 13.24 40.37
C LEU A 666 -2.93 13.94 39.10
N TYR A 667 -2.16 13.88 38.01
CA TYR A 667 -2.53 14.45 36.72
C TYR A 667 -3.86 13.87 36.21
N GLN A 668 -4.00 12.54 36.21
CA GLN A 668 -5.19 11.88 35.68
C GLN A 668 -6.44 12.13 36.53
N GLU A 669 -6.34 12.16 37.86
CA GLU A 669 -7.48 12.50 38.73
C GLU A 669 -7.89 13.97 38.59
N ALA A 670 -6.91 14.90 38.56
CA ALA A 670 -7.21 16.31 38.35
C ALA A 670 -7.85 16.55 36.97
N ARG A 671 -7.30 15.95 35.89
CA ARG A 671 -7.90 15.97 34.54
C ARG A 671 -9.32 15.44 34.52
N ARG A 672 -9.55 14.34 35.23
CA ARG A 672 -10.86 13.70 35.31
C ARG A 672 -11.89 14.56 36.04
N ILE A 673 -11.52 15.23 37.13
CA ILE A 673 -12.38 16.17 37.85
C ILE A 673 -12.69 17.37 36.97
N VAL A 674 -11.68 18.00 36.36
CA VAL A 674 -11.87 19.15 35.46
C VAL A 674 -12.84 18.83 34.32
N GLY A 675 -12.66 17.68 33.65
CA GLY A 675 -13.60 17.24 32.61
C GLY A 675 -15.03 17.07 33.15
N ALA A 676 -15.19 16.55 34.36
CA ALA A 676 -16.50 16.39 35.00
C ALA A 676 -17.15 17.72 35.38
N GLU A 677 -16.38 18.69 35.87
CA GLU A 677 -16.85 20.06 36.14
C GLU A 677 -17.32 20.75 34.85
N MET A 678 -16.55 20.64 33.76
CA MET A 678 -16.94 21.19 32.45
C MET A 678 -18.21 20.54 31.91
N GLN A 679 -18.34 19.20 32.01
CA GLN A 679 -19.55 18.49 31.62
C GLN A 679 -20.77 18.97 32.44
N HIS A 680 -20.61 19.09 33.76
CA HIS A 680 -21.67 19.54 34.65
C HIS A 680 -22.11 20.99 34.34
N ILE A 681 -21.16 21.92 34.29
CA ILE A 681 -21.41 23.34 33.95
C ILE A 681 -22.10 23.46 32.59
N THR A 682 -21.62 22.73 31.59
CA THR A 682 -22.20 22.79 30.24
C THR A 682 -23.66 22.34 30.25
N TYR A 683 -23.96 21.17 30.81
CA TYR A 683 -25.31 20.60 30.70
C TYR A 683 -26.32 21.18 31.69
N GLN A 684 -25.88 21.59 32.88
CA GLN A 684 -26.78 22.07 33.93
C GLN A 684 -26.89 23.59 33.95
N HIS A 685 -25.86 24.32 33.52
CA HIS A 685 -25.84 25.79 33.58
C HIS A 685 -25.94 26.42 32.20
N TRP A 686 -25.12 26.00 31.24
CA TRP A 686 -25.01 26.67 29.93
C TRP A 686 -26.12 26.29 28.93
N LEU A 687 -26.33 25.00 28.64
CA LEU A 687 -27.34 24.58 27.65
C LEU A 687 -28.75 25.12 27.96
N PRO A 688 -29.22 25.18 29.22
CA PRO A 688 -30.52 25.79 29.53
C PRO A 688 -30.62 27.28 29.19
N ARG A 689 -29.49 28.01 29.08
CA ARG A 689 -29.50 29.42 28.62
C ARG A 689 -29.59 29.55 27.10
N ILE A 690 -29.24 28.48 26.37
CA ILE A 690 -29.31 28.44 24.91
C ILE A 690 -30.68 27.95 24.43
N PHE A 691 -31.29 26.97 25.11
CA PHE A 691 -32.52 26.33 24.64
C PHE A 691 -33.78 26.63 25.46
N GLY A 692 -33.62 27.34 26.58
CA GLY A 692 -34.72 27.64 27.48
C GLY A 692 -35.23 26.42 28.27
N PRO A 693 -36.40 26.53 28.91
CA PRO A 693 -36.92 25.50 29.82
C PRO A 693 -37.35 24.20 29.12
N THR A 694 -37.62 24.25 27.81
CA THR A 694 -38.03 23.07 27.02
C THR A 694 -36.90 22.08 26.75
N ILE A 695 -35.69 22.34 27.25
CA ILE A 695 -34.54 21.45 27.08
C ILE A 695 -34.76 20.06 27.70
N ASP A 696 -35.50 19.99 28.82
CA ASP A 696 -35.71 18.76 29.58
C ASP A 696 -36.49 17.69 28.79
N GLU A 697 -37.35 18.12 27.85
CA GLU A 697 -38.08 17.21 26.96
C GLU A 697 -37.14 16.50 25.98
N PHE A 698 -36.05 17.15 25.56
CA PHE A 698 -35.10 16.65 24.57
C PHE A 698 -33.89 15.96 25.20
N LEU A 699 -33.31 16.57 26.25
CA LEU A 699 -32.23 16.02 27.05
C LEU A 699 -32.78 15.34 28.31
N LEU A 700 -33.74 14.41 28.12
CA LEU A 700 -34.29 13.55 29.17
C LEU A 700 -33.23 13.15 30.20
N SER A 701 -33.66 12.94 31.45
CA SER A 701 -32.79 12.48 32.54
C SER A 701 -31.86 11.36 32.06
N TYR A 702 -30.58 11.48 32.42
CA TYR A 702 -29.54 10.58 31.93
C TYR A 702 -29.86 9.12 32.28
N ARG A 703 -29.87 8.25 31.26
CA ARG A 703 -30.27 6.83 31.38
C ARG A 703 -29.10 5.85 31.47
N GLY A 704 -27.87 6.36 31.52
CA GLY A 704 -26.64 5.56 31.42
C GLY A 704 -26.02 5.58 30.03
N TYR A 705 -24.77 5.11 29.96
CA TYR A 705 -23.99 5.01 28.72
C TYR A 705 -24.58 3.95 27.76
N ASP A 706 -24.76 4.32 26.49
CA ASP A 706 -25.15 3.40 25.41
C ASP A 706 -23.98 3.17 24.44
N PRO A 707 -23.39 1.97 24.40
CA PRO A 707 -22.27 1.66 23.50
C PRO A 707 -22.66 1.59 22.02
N ASN A 708 -23.93 1.71 21.66
CA ASN A 708 -24.39 1.78 20.27
C ASN A 708 -24.57 3.23 19.78
N VAL A 709 -24.42 4.22 20.67
CA VAL A 709 -24.45 5.64 20.30
C VAL A 709 -23.06 6.08 19.89
N ASP A 710 -22.93 6.47 18.62
CA ASP A 710 -21.75 7.18 18.13
C ASP A 710 -21.77 8.62 18.63
N ALA A 711 -20.80 8.96 19.50
CA ALA A 711 -20.60 10.28 20.08
C ALA A 711 -19.82 11.24 19.18
N SER A 712 -19.29 10.76 18.05
CA SER A 712 -18.50 11.56 17.12
C SER A 712 -19.26 12.85 16.72
N ILE A 713 -18.55 13.97 16.70
CA ILE A 713 -19.12 15.25 16.26
C ILE A 713 -19.55 15.13 14.81
N SER A 714 -20.80 15.53 14.54
CA SER A 714 -21.32 15.57 13.19
C SER A 714 -20.79 16.78 12.42
N ASN A 715 -20.62 16.60 11.12
CA ASN A 715 -20.07 17.63 10.25
C ASN A 715 -20.95 18.90 10.26
N VAL A 716 -22.28 18.76 10.26
CA VAL A 716 -23.22 19.89 10.32
C VAL A 716 -23.18 20.64 11.65
N PHE A 717 -22.90 19.94 12.75
CA PHE A 717 -22.78 20.57 14.06
C PHE A 717 -21.55 21.49 14.11
N ALA A 718 -20.38 20.96 13.76
CA ALA A 718 -19.10 21.67 13.74
C ALA A 718 -19.05 22.80 12.69
N THR A 719 -19.64 22.60 11.51
CA THR A 719 -19.52 23.54 10.40
C THR A 719 -20.64 24.57 10.31
N ALA A 720 -21.78 24.32 10.95
CA ALA A 720 -22.93 25.20 10.87
C ALA A 720 -23.58 25.45 12.23
N ALA A 721 -24.11 24.42 12.89
CA ALA A 721 -25.03 24.63 14.01
C ALA A 721 -24.35 25.30 15.22
N LEU A 722 -23.18 24.83 15.67
CA LEU A 722 -22.49 25.39 16.86
C LEU A 722 -21.94 26.81 16.60
N ARG A 723 -21.77 27.17 15.33
CA ARG A 723 -21.36 28.51 14.88
C ARG A 723 -22.44 29.57 15.02
N PHE A 724 -23.62 29.25 15.57
CA PHE A 724 -24.60 30.25 15.98
C PHE A 724 -24.01 31.23 17.00
N GLY A 725 -23.03 30.79 17.80
CA GLY A 725 -22.32 31.61 18.79
C GLY A 725 -21.71 32.87 18.20
N HIS A 726 -21.36 32.89 16.91
CA HIS A 726 -20.87 34.09 16.23
C HIS A 726 -21.87 35.26 16.26
N SER A 727 -23.17 34.99 16.36
CA SER A 727 -24.21 36.03 16.45
C SER A 727 -24.30 36.69 17.84
N LEU A 728 -23.69 36.07 18.86
CA LEU A 728 -23.69 36.52 20.26
C LEU A 728 -22.47 37.39 20.62
N ILE A 729 -21.51 37.52 19.69
CA ILE A 729 -20.26 38.25 19.90
C ILE A 729 -20.52 39.77 19.86
N GLN A 730 -20.13 40.45 20.93
CA GLN A 730 -20.10 41.92 20.95
C GLN A 730 -18.91 42.46 20.13
N PRO A 731 -19.01 43.66 19.52
CA PRO A 731 -17.91 44.26 18.78
C PRO A 731 -16.75 44.71 19.69
N ARG A 732 -16.94 44.71 21.02
CA ARG A 732 -15.93 45.10 22.01
C ARG A 732 -15.96 44.15 23.21
N LEU A 733 -14.79 43.92 23.79
CA LEU A 733 -14.61 43.24 25.07
C LEU A 733 -14.50 44.29 26.17
N GLU A 734 -15.47 44.29 27.08
CA GLU A 734 -15.43 45.16 28.25
C GLU A 734 -14.31 44.70 29.20
N ARG A 735 -13.65 45.66 29.86
CA ARG A 735 -12.56 45.39 30.81
C ARG A 735 -12.80 46.13 32.11
N LEU A 736 -13.10 45.38 33.17
CA LEU A 736 -13.64 45.96 34.41
C LEU A 736 -12.74 45.70 35.62
N ASN A 737 -12.54 46.72 36.45
CA ASN A 737 -11.85 46.58 37.73
C ASN A 737 -12.72 45.85 38.78
N ALA A 738 -12.18 45.68 40.00
CA ALA A 738 -12.87 45.00 41.09
C ALA A 738 -14.19 45.67 41.54
N SER A 739 -14.39 46.95 41.19
CA SER A 739 -15.63 47.70 41.45
C SER A 739 -16.59 47.71 40.26
N TYR A 740 -16.36 46.85 39.26
CA TYR A 740 -17.15 46.74 38.02
C TYR A 740 -17.20 48.03 37.20
N GLN A 741 -16.18 48.87 37.32
CA GLN A 741 -16.00 50.06 36.49
C GLN A 741 -14.93 49.80 35.42
N PRO A 742 -15.02 50.44 34.24
CA PRO A 742 -13.98 50.34 33.21
C PRO A 742 -12.58 50.64 33.77
N ILE A 743 -11.59 49.83 33.39
CA ILE A 743 -10.18 50.13 33.68
C ILE A 743 -9.70 51.34 32.87
N PRO A 744 -8.60 52.03 33.25
CA PRO A 744 -8.10 53.20 32.53
C PRO A 744 -7.86 52.98 31.03
N GLN A 745 -7.51 51.76 30.63
CA GLN A 745 -7.32 51.38 29.22
C GLN A 745 -8.64 51.26 28.43
N GLY A 746 -9.80 51.29 29.09
CA GLY A 746 -11.13 51.22 28.49
C GLY A 746 -11.52 49.84 27.94
N ALA A 747 -12.66 49.76 27.24
CA ALA A 747 -13.04 48.56 26.50
C ALA A 747 -12.08 48.30 25.32
N LEU A 748 -11.94 47.05 24.91
CA LEU A 748 -11.07 46.63 23.80
C LEU A 748 -11.92 46.32 22.58
N ASP A 749 -11.70 46.99 21.45
CA ASP A 749 -12.34 46.63 20.18
C ASP A 749 -11.94 45.21 19.77
N LEU A 750 -12.88 44.43 19.25
CA LEU A 750 -12.65 43.02 18.95
C LEU A 750 -11.53 42.81 17.93
N ARG A 751 -11.41 43.70 16.93
CA ARG A 751 -10.28 43.70 15.98
C ARG A 751 -8.89 43.77 16.64
N ASP A 752 -8.79 44.41 17.80
CA ASP A 752 -7.56 44.62 18.55
C ASP A 752 -7.36 43.57 19.65
N ALA A 753 -8.37 42.72 19.87
CA ALA A 753 -8.33 41.57 20.77
C ALA A 753 -7.75 40.31 20.11
N PHE A 754 -7.72 40.24 18.77
CA PHE A 754 -7.26 39.04 18.07
C PHE A 754 -5.74 38.88 18.12
N PHE A 755 -5.25 37.72 18.54
CA PHE A 755 -3.82 37.40 18.66
C PHE A 755 -3.00 38.46 19.44
N ALA A 756 -3.57 39.02 20.49
CA ALA A 756 -2.96 40.10 21.29
C ALA A 756 -2.65 39.67 22.75
N PRO A 757 -1.90 38.58 22.99
CA PRO A 757 -1.65 38.07 24.34
C PRO A 757 -0.94 39.06 25.26
N TRP A 758 -0.23 40.04 24.69
CA TRP A 758 0.40 41.13 25.43
C TRP A 758 -0.60 41.95 26.24
N ARG A 759 -1.85 42.09 25.78
CA ARG A 759 -2.92 42.77 26.54
C ARG A 759 -3.18 42.07 27.88
N LEU A 760 -3.04 40.76 27.93
CA LEU A 760 -3.18 39.98 29.16
C LEU A 760 -1.98 40.19 30.10
N VAL A 761 -0.78 40.28 29.54
CA VAL A 761 0.48 40.40 30.30
C VAL A 761 0.72 41.82 30.83
N GLU A 762 0.42 42.82 30.01
CA GLU A 762 0.80 44.21 30.24
C GLU A 762 -0.38 45.08 30.72
N GLU A 763 -1.64 44.63 30.52
CA GLU A 763 -2.84 45.44 30.79
C GLU A 763 -3.80 44.82 31.82
N GLY A 764 -3.26 44.14 32.84
CA GLY A 764 -4.00 43.84 34.08
C GLY A 764 -4.44 42.39 34.30
N GLY A 765 -3.80 41.41 33.64
CA GLY A 765 -4.06 39.99 33.88
C GLY A 765 -5.40 39.50 33.32
N VAL A 766 -5.91 38.39 33.85
CA VAL A 766 -7.15 37.76 33.34
C VAL A 766 -8.40 38.46 33.87
N ASP A 767 -8.30 39.03 35.06
CA ASP A 767 -9.42 39.54 35.85
C ASP A 767 -10.27 40.58 35.10
N PRO A 768 -9.71 41.64 34.49
CA PRO A 768 -10.53 42.66 33.84
C PRO A 768 -11.40 42.13 32.71
N LEU A 769 -10.85 41.22 31.90
CA LEU A 769 -11.56 40.57 30.80
C LEU A 769 -12.64 39.62 31.33
N ILE A 770 -12.30 38.78 32.31
CA ILE A 770 -13.24 37.85 32.92
C ILE A 770 -14.42 38.60 33.55
N ARG A 771 -14.17 39.66 34.33
CA ARG A 771 -15.23 40.53 34.88
C ARG A 771 -16.08 41.14 33.77
N GLY A 772 -15.46 41.66 32.71
CA GLY A 772 -16.19 42.18 31.56
C GLY A 772 -17.14 41.15 30.95
N MET A 773 -16.68 39.91 30.77
CA MET A 773 -17.49 38.86 30.15
C MET A 773 -18.65 38.41 31.03
N TYR A 774 -18.47 38.25 32.34
CA TYR A 774 -19.57 37.84 33.22
C TYR A 774 -20.45 38.98 33.71
N ALA A 775 -20.01 40.24 33.67
CA ALA A 775 -20.80 41.38 34.16
C ALA A 775 -21.56 42.13 33.07
N THR A 776 -21.21 41.93 31.79
CA THR A 776 -21.82 42.65 30.66
C THR A 776 -22.56 41.71 29.72
N ALA A 777 -23.49 42.26 28.94
CA ALA A 777 -24.40 41.48 28.10
C ALA A 777 -23.72 40.93 26.84
N ALA A 778 -24.16 39.73 26.43
CA ALA A 778 -23.90 39.25 25.07
C ALA A 778 -24.63 40.11 24.04
N LYS A 779 -24.24 39.99 22.77
CA LYS A 779 -25.03 40.57 21.68
C LYS A 779 -26.31 39.75 21.49
N LEU A 780 -27.45 40.42 21.33
CA LEU A 780 -28.71 39.78 20.95
C LEU A 780 -28.70 39.45 19.46
N LYS A 781 -29.13 38.24 19.11
CA LYS A 781 -29.37 37.85 17.73
C LYS A 781 -30.78 38.31 17.34
N LEU A 782 -30.86 39.19 16.34
CA LEU A 782 -32.12 39.63 15.74
C LEU A 782 -32.13 39.31 14.24
N PRO A 783 -33.30 39.22 13.59
CA PRO A 783 -33.41 38.78 12.20
C PRO A 783 -32.54 39.58 11.21
N GLU A 784 -32.38 40.88 11.45
CA GLU A 784 -31.57 41.80 10.62
C GLU A 784 -30.27 42.26 11.30
N GLN A 785 -29.96 41.77 12.51
CA GLN A 785 -28.73 42.09 13.23
C GLN A 785 -28.00 40.80 13.63
N ASN A 786 -27.36 40.13 12.67
CA ASN A 786 -26.70 38.84 12.90
C ASN A 786 -25.25 39.01 13.38
N LEU A 787 -24.28 39.22 12.49
CA LEU A 787 -22.87 39.39 12.88
C LEU A 787 -22.45 40.85 12.75
N ASN A 788 -21.71 41.34 13.75
CA ASN A 788 -21.19 42.71 13.73
C ASN A 788 -20.05 42.86 12.69
N VAL A 789 -19.75 44.11 12.31
CA VAL A 789 -18.71 44.42 11.32
C VAL A 789 -17.29 44.08 11.73
N GLU A 790 -16.98 43.94 13.03
CA GLU A 790 -15.65 43.49 13.45
C GLU A 790 -15.36 42.05 12.98
N LEU A 791 -16.42 41.22 12.82
CA LEU A 791 -16.32 39.84 12.34
C LEU A 791 -16.47 39.68 10.83
N THR A 792 -17.17 40.59 10.16
CA THR A 792 -17.46 40.49 8.72
C THR A 792 -16.55 41.36 7.87
N GLU A 793 -16.01 42.45 8.43
CA GLU A 793 -15.17 43.41 7.72
C GLU A 793 -13.74 43.51 8.27
N GLN A 794 -13.53 43.23 9.57
CA GLN A 794 -12.25 43.43 10.25
C GLN A 794 -11.63 42.14 10.80
N LEU A 795 -12.20 40.97 10.48
CA LEU A 795 -11.75 39.70 11.05
C LEU A 795 -10.27 39.51 10.72
N PHE A 796 -9.46 39.40 11.77
CA PHE A 796 -8.03 39.15 11.62
C PHE A 796 -7.34 40.21 10.74
N ARG A 797 -7.77 41.48 10.79
CA ARG A 797 -7.16 42.58 10.02
C ARG A 797 -5.66 42.71 10.26
N SER A 798 -5.23 42.70 11.52
CA SER A 798 -3.80 42.72 11.89
C SER A 798 -3.06 41.45 11.45
N ALA A 799 -3.82 40.42 11.11
CA ALA A 799 -3.38 39.07 10.80
C ALA A 799 -3.36 38.74 9.31
N HIS A 800 -3.97 39.50 8.42
CA HIS A 800 -4.16 39.15 7.00
C HIS A 800 -3.91 40.36 6.11
N ALA A 801 -3.40 40.14 4.89
CA ALA A 801 -3.21 41.21 3.90
C ALA A 801 -4.54 41.84 3.50
N VAL A 802 -5.60 41.02 3.51
CA VAL A 802 -6.99 41.42 3.35
C VAL A 802 -7.72 40.86 4.56
N ALA A 803 -8.37 41.72 5.35
CA ALA A 803 -9.20 41.26 6.47
C ALA A 803 -10.21 40.20 5.97
N LEU A 804 -10.41 39.15 6.76
CA LEU A 804 -11.32 38.08 6.41
C LEU A 804 -12.78 38.48 6.71
N ASP A 805 -13.70 37.63 6.31
CA ASP A 805 -15.13 37.75 6.60
C ASP A 805 -15.61 36.42 7.19
N LEU A 806 -15.94 36.41 8.49
CA LEU A 806 -16.32 35.18 9.19
C LEU A 806 -17.60 34.55 8.64
N ALA A 807 -18.58 35.38 8.24
CA ALA A 807 -19.83 34.89 7.69
C ALA A 807 -19.60 34.26 6.31
N ALA A 808 -18.84 34.94 5.44
CA ALA A 808 -18.47 34.39 4.15
C ALA A 808 -17.68 33.08 4.29
N MET A 809 -16.76 33.01 5.27
CA MET A 809 -16.01 31.79 5.57
C MET A 809 -16.91 30.64 6.04
N ASN A 810 -17.91 30.89 6.87
CA ASN A 810 -18.86 29.86 7.31
C ASN A 810 -19.64 29.28 6.13
N ILE A 811 -20.12 30.15 5.23
CA ILE A 811 -20.82 29.74 4.01
C ILE A 811 -19.89 28.91 3.10
N GLN A 812 -18.70 29.42 2.82
CA GLN A 812 -17.73 28.76 1.95
C GLN A 812 -17.27 27.41 2.54
N ARG A 813 -17.10 27.33 3.87
CA ARG A 813 -16.74 26.09 4.58
C ARG A 813 -17.86 25.06 4.54
N GLY A 814 -19.13 25.47 4.67
CA GLY A 814 -20.27 24.56 4.48
C GLY A 814 -20.28 23.94 3.09
N ARG A 815 -19.98 24.73 2.05
CA ARG A 815 -19.85 24.25 0.66
C ARG A 815 -18.64 23.32 0.47
N ASP A 816 -17.48 23.67 1.04
CA ASP A 816 -16.27 22.83 1.03
C ASP A 816 -16.51 21.45 1.67
N HIS A 817 -17.26 21.41 2.77
CA HIS A 817 -17.62 20.20 3.49
C HIS A 817 -18.79 19.44 2.86
N GLY A 818 -19.34 19.91 1.74
CA GLY A 818 -20.47 19.27 1.05
C GLY A 818 -21.69 19.14 1.94
N ILE A 819 -21.95 20.12 2.81
CA ILE A 819 -23.12 20.08 3.69
C ILE A 819 -24.39 20.30 2.85
N PRO A 820 -25.42 19.44 3.00
CA PRO A 820 -26.71 19.65 2.33
C PRO A 820 -27.32 21.02 2.62
N GLY A 821 -28.19 21.46 1.71
CA GLY A 821 -28.88 22.73 1.82
C GLY A 821 -29.80 22.80 3.03
N TYR A 822 -30.31 24.00 3.28
CA TYR A 822 -31.18 24.29 4.41
C TYR A 822 -32.45 23.40 4.44
N LEU A 823 -33.05 23.10 3.28
CA LEU A 823 -34.30 22.34 3.22
C LEU A 823 -34.11 20.87 3.61
N GLU A 824 -33.00 20.25 3.21
CA GLU A 824 -32.69 18.86 3.55
C GLU A 824 -32.58 18.67 5.08
N TRP A 825 -32.04 19.67 5.78
CA TRP A 825 -31.95 19.64 7.24
C TRP A 825 -33.26 19.98 7.94
N ARG A 826 -34.10 20.85 7.35
CA ARG A 826 -35.47 21.05 7.83
C ARG A 826 -36.28 19.76 7.77
N ASP A 827 -36.16 19.02 6.67
CA ASP A 827 -36.82 17.73 6.50
C ASP A 827 -36.31 16.71 7.54
N TYR A 828 -34.99 16.65 7.77
CA TYR A 828 -34.41 15.83 8.85
C TYR A 828 -34.98 16.16 10.23
N CYS A 829 -35.19 17.44 10.52
CA CYS A 829 -35.78 17.92 11.77
C CYS A 829 -37.32 17.89 11.79
N ASN A 830 -37.95 17.23 10.81
CA ASN A 830 -39.41 17.10 10.69
C ASN A 830 -40.14 18.45 10.72
N MET A 831 -39.55 19.45 10.07
CA MET A 831 -40.10 20.80 9.97
C MET A 831 -41.07 20.92 8.77
N SER A 832 -41.80 22.03 8.69
CA SER A 832 -42.74 22.28 7.60
C SER A 832 -42.03 22.34 6.23
N ARG A 833 -42.66 21.73 5.22
CA ARG A 833 -42.20 21.71 3.84
C ARG A 833 -42.22 23.12 3.21
N VAL A 834 -41.16 23.47 2.51
CA VAL A 834 -40.95 24.81 1.93
C VAL A 834 -40.79 24.70 0.41
N GLU A 835 -41.61 25.44 -0.33
CA GLU A 835 -41.52 25.54 -1.80
C GLU A 835 -41.26 26.99 -2.25
N THR A 836 -41.75 27.95 -1.48
CA THR A 836 -41.53 29.38 -1.71
C THR A 836 -40.96 30.03 -0.45
N PHE A 837 -40.30 31.18 -0.59
CA PHE A 837 -39.81 31.94 0.55
C PHE A 837 -40.92 32.38 1.52
N GLU A 838 -42.19 32.44 1.07
CA GLU A 838 -43.31 32.78 1.97
C GLU A 838 -43.64 31.65 2.94
N HIS A 839 -43.36 30.39 2.59
CA HIS A 839 -43.55 29.28 3.53
C HIS A 839 -42.60 29.36 4.74
N LEU A 840 -41.54 30.17 4.65
CA LEU A 840 -40.62 30.45 5.76
C LEU A 840 -41.15 31.52 6.73
N ALA A 841 -42.34 32.09 6.52
CA ALA A 841 -42.85 33.18 7.36
C ALA A 841 -42.93 32.86 8.86
N ALA A 842 -43.15 31.59 9.20
CA ALA A 842 -43.25 31.13 10.58
C ALA A 842 -41.88 31.07 11.29
N ASP A 843 -40.82 30.78 10.54
CA ASP A 843 -39.47 30.60 11.10
C ASP A 843 -38.57 31.81 10.84
N ILE A 844 -38.85 32.61 9.80
CA ILE A 844 -38.17 33.86 9.44
C ILE A 844 -39.24 34.93 9.23
N SER A 845 -39.66 35.59 10.32
CA SER A 845 -40.79 36.52 10.28
C SER A 845 -40.55 37.75 9.39
N SER A 846 -39.32 38.28 9.37
CA SER A 846 -38.99 39.47 8.56
C SER A 846 -39.20 39.22 7.07
N GLY A 847 -40.21 39.88 6.49
CA GLY A 847 -40.47 39.86 5.05
C GLY A 847 -39.30 40.46 4.24
N ARG A 848 -38.54 41.39 4.82
CA ARG A 848 -37.36 41.98 4.19
C ARG A 848 -36.21 40.97 4.07
N VAL A 849 -35.97 40.18 5.12
CA VAL A 849 -34.97 39.09 5.08
C VAL A 849 -35.37 38.06 4.03
N ARG A 850 -36.65 37.65 3.99
CA ARG A 850 -37.16 36.70 2.99
C ARG A 850 -37.05 37.23 1.56
N GLN A 851 -37.29 38.52 1.34
CA GLN A 851 -37.10 39.17 0.04
C GLN A 851 -35.63 39.18 -0.39
N LYS A 852 -34.69 39.52 0.50
CA LYS A 852 -33.25 39.46 0.20
C LYS A 852 -32.76 38.04 -0.08
N LEU A 853 -33.27 37.04 0.66
CA LEU A 853 -33.00 35.63 0.37
C LEU A 853 -33.48 35.24 -1.03
N ARG A 854 -34.66 35.70 -1.44
CA ARG A 854 -35.20 35.51 -2.80
C ARG A 854 -34.30 36.12 -3.86
N GLU A 855 -33.83 37.34 -3.65
CA GLU A 855 -32.94 38.05 -4.58
C GLU A 855 -31.58 37.35 -4.73
N LEU A 856 -31.02 36.84 -3.63
CA LEU A 856 -29.68 36.24 -3.61
C LEU A 856 -29.65 34.77 -4.06
N TYR A 857 -30.60 33.97 -3.60
CA TYR A 857 -30.60 32.51 -3.81
C TYR A 857 -31.54 32.04 -4.91
N GLY A 858 -32.53 32.86 -5.30
CA GLY A 858 -33.54 32.56 -6.32
C GLY A 858 -34.59 31.52 -5.90
N HIS A 859 -34.17 30.46 -5.20
CA HIS A 859 -35.02 29.38 -4.71
C HIS A 859 -34.64 28.98 -3.26
N PRO A 860 -35.59 28.65 -2.37
CA PRO A 860 -35.28 28.29 -0.98
C PRO A 860 -34.35 27.07 -0.84
N GLY A 861 -34.41 26.13 -1.78
CA GLY A 861 -33.52 24.95 -1.84
C GLY A 861 -32.04 25.30 -2.06
N ASN A 862 -31.72 26.54 -2.45
CA ASN A 862 -30.34 26.99 -2.59
C ASN A 862 -29.75 27.58 -1.31
N ILE A 863 -30.54 27.78 -0.25
CA ILE A 863 -30.03 28.39 0.99
C ILE A 863 -29.00 27.45 1.63
N ASP A 864 -27.80 27.96 1.91
CA ASP A 864 -26.78 27.22 2.65
C ASP A 864 -27.24 27.04 4.12
N VAL A 865 -27.07 25.85 4.72
CA VAL A 865 -27.68 25.53 6.03
C VAL A 865 -27.33 26.53 7.14
N TRP A 866 -26.10 27.03 7.16
CA TRP A 866 -25.68 28.02 8.16
C TRP A 866 -26.46 29.33 8.01
N VAL A 867 -26.71 29.77 6.77
CA VAL A 867 -27.47 30.99 6.47
C VAL A 867 -28.94 30.81 6.83
N GLY A 868 -29.53 29.67 6.50
CA GLY A 868 -30.91 29.37 6.88
C GLY A 868 -31.08 29.36 8.40
N GLY A 869 -30.29 28.54 9.10
CA GLY A 869 -30.38 28.41 10.56
C GLY A 869 -30.03 29.67 11.34
N ILE A 870 -29.09 30.51 10.86
CA ILE A 870 -28.79 31.79 11.51
C ILE A 870 -29.88 32.83 11.26
N LEU A 871 -30.63 32.77 10.16
CA LEU A 871 -31.68 33.75 9.86
C LEU A 871 -33.02 33.43 10.54
N GLU A 872 -33.24 32.18 10.97
CA GLU A 872 -34.42 31.80 11.74
C GLU A 872 -34.56 32.60 13.05
N ASP A 873 -35.76 33.06 13.35
CA ASP A 873 -36.10 33.77 14.58
C ASP A 873 -35.77 32.92 15.81
N GLN A 874 -35.29 33.56 16.88
CA GLN A 874 -35.06 32.86 18.13
C GLN A 874 -36.38 32.33 18.69
N LEU A 875 -36.42 31.05 19.07
CA LEU A 875 -37.56 30.50 19.79
C LEU A 875 -37.73 31.19 21.15
N PRO A 876 -38.95 31.23 21.72
CA PRO A 876 -39.18 31.77 23.06
C PRO A 876 -38.21 31.16 24.08
N ASP A 877 -37.57 32.03 24.87
CA ASP A 877 -36.56 31.69 25.90
C ASP A 877 -35.32 30.91 25.39
N ALA A 878 -35.11 30.84 24.08
CA ALA A 878 -33.93 30.24 23.45
C ALA A 878 -33.08 31.30 22.74
N LYS A 879 -31.85 30.93 22.37
CA LYS A 879 -30.91 31.77 21.63
C LYS A 879 -30.72 31.36 20.18
N VAL A 880 -31.47 30.35 19.74
CA VAL A 880 -31.42 29.77 18.39
C VAL A 880 -32.82 29.56 17.83
N GLY A 881 -32.92 29.49 16.49
CA GLY A 881 -34.12 29.06 15.79
C GLY A 881 -34.36 27.55 15.85
N PRO A 882 -35.51 27.08 15.35
CA PRO A 882 -35.93 25.68 15.43
C PRO A 882 -34.95 24.69 14.79
N LEU A 883 -34.33 25.03 13.65
CA LEU A 883 -33.39 24.11 13.00
C LEU A 883 -32.14 23.89 13.85
N PHE A 884 -31.48 24.97 14.28
CA PHE A 884 -30.28 24.86 15.11
C PHE A 884 -30.60 24.26 16.49
N LYS A 885 -31.79 24.52 17.06
CA LYS A 885 -32.23 23.80 18.26
C LYS A 885 -32.23 22.28 18.05
N CYS A 886 -32.84 21.80 16.97
CA CYS A 886 -32.89 20.37 16.64
C CYS A 886 -31.47 19.78 16.48
N LEU A 887 -30.61 20.41 15.67
CA LEU A 887 -29.27 19.88 15.36
C LEU A 887 -28.34 19.91 16.58
N LEU A 888 -28.37 20.98 17.39
CA LEU A 888 -27.52 21.09 18.57
C LEU A 888 -27.95 20.09 19.66
N LEU A 889 -29.25 19.97 19.94
CA LEU A 889 -29.76 19.04 20.96
C LEU A 889 -29.49 17.58 20.58
N GLU A 890 -29.58 17.22 19.30
CA GLU A 890 -29.20 15.89 18.80
C GLU A 890 -27.74 15.58 19.13
N GLN A 891 -26.83 16.51 18.83
CA GLN A 891 -25.40 16.27 19.03
C GLN A 891 -25.03 16.25 20.52
N PHE A 892 -25.53 17.19 21.33
CA PHE A 892 -25.28 17.19 22.77
C PHE A 892 -25.86 15.92 23.42
N ARG A 893 -27.03 15.45 23.01
CA ARG A 893 -27.53 14.17 23.51
C ARG A 893 -26.55 13.02 23.24
N ARG A 894 -25.93 12.97 22.06
CA ARG A 894 -24.94 11.92 21.71
C ARG A 894 -23.62 12.06 22.47
N THR A 895 -23.10 13.28 22.65
CA THR A 895 -21.86 13.48 23.41
C THR A 895 -22.03 13.12 24.89
N ARG A 896 -23.27 13.13 25.41
CA ARG A 896 -23.62 12.59 26.72
C ARG A 896 -23.82 11.07 26.72
N ASP A 897 -24.74 10.58 25.89
CA ASP A 897 -25.24 9.20 25.95
C ASP A 897 -24.20 8.20 25.39
N GLY A 898 -23.35 8.62 24.44
CA GLY A 898 -22.29 7.82 23.84
C GLY A 898 -20.91 7.96 24.50
N ASP A 899 -20.81 8.69 25.62
CA ASP A 899 -19.57 8.86 26.37
C ASP A 899 -19.51 7.91 27.58
N ARG A 900 -18.65 6.89 27.51
CA ARG A 900 -18.48 5.92 28.60
C ARG A 900 -17.96 6.56 29.89
N PHE A 901 -17.31 7.70 29.79
CA PHE A 901 -16.73 8.43 30.92
C PHE A 901 -17.54 9.67 31.30
N TRP A 902 -18.79 9.78 30.82
CA TRP A 902 -19.74 10.79 31.28
C TRP A 902 -19.79 10.82 32.81
N TYR A 903 -19.74 12.00 33.42
CA TYR A 903 -19.51 12.14 34.85
C TYR A 903 -20.58 11.48 35.73
N GLN A 904 -21.82 11.33 35.24
CA GLN A 904 -22.91 10.65 35.95
C GLN A 904 -22.97 9.14 35.66
N ASN A 905 -22.14 8.61 34.77
CA ASN A 905 -22.15 7.18 34.45
C ASN A 905 -21.73 6.37 35.69
N PRO A 906 -22.50 5.34 36.10
CA PRO A 906 -22.17 4.54 37.27
C PRO A 906 -20.76 3.94 37.21
N GLY A 907 -20.01 4.08 38.31
CA GLY A 907 -18.65 3.57 38.43
C GLY A 907 -17.56 4.54 37.94
N ILE A 908 -17.92 5.70 37.39
CA ILE A 908 -16.95 6.78 37.15
C ILE A 908 -16.61 7.43 38.50
N PHE A 909 -17.52 8.17 39.12
CA PHE A 909 -17.30 8.73 40.44
C PHE A 909 -18.04 7.96 41.54
N ARG A 910 -17.48 7.95 42.75
CA ARG A 910 -18.22 7.54 43.96
C ARG A 910 -19.41 8.46 44.17
N ALA A 911 -20.44 8.00 44.89
CA ALA A 911 -21.63 8.83 45.14
C ALA A 911 -21.29 10.16 45.85
N GLU A 912 -20.37 10.13 46.81
CA GLU A 912 -19.85 11.32 47.51
C GLU A 912 -19.11 12.27 46.56
N GLN A 913 -18.28 11.74 45.67
CA GLN A 913 -17.53 12.52 44.67
C GLN A 913 -18.48 13.16 43.65
N LEU A 914 -19.47 12.41 43.18
CA LEU A 914 -20.49 12.91 42.26
C LEU A 914 -21.32 14.05 42.88
N ALA A 915 -21.68 13.93 44.16
CA ALA A 915 -22.38 14.98 44.89
C ALA A 915 -21.57 16.28 45.01
N GLN A 916 -20.24 16.18 45.07
CA GLN A 916 -19.35 17.35 45.06
C GLN A 916 -19.22 17.95 43.65
N ILE A 917 -19.06 17.14 42.61
CA ILE A 917 -19.04 17.62 41.21
C ILE A 917 -20.34 18.35 40.85
N GLN A 918 -21.49 17.88 41.35
CA GLN A 918 -22.79 18.50 41.12
C GLN A 918 -22.99 19.86 41.81
N GLN A 919 -22.01 20.32 42.60
CA GLN A 919 -21.97 21.67 43.15
C GLN A 919 -21.08 22.61 42.32
N ALA A 920 -20.33 22.08 41.34
CA ALA A 920 -19.43 22.87 40.53
C ALA A 920 -20.19 23.95 39.74
N SER A 921 -19.69 25.17 39.77
CA SER A 921 -20.22 26.28 38.99
C SER A 921 -19.08 27.06 38.38
N LEU A 922 -19.29 27.64 37.20
CA LEU A 922 -18.27 28.52 36.61
C LEU A 922 -17.97 29.71 37.53
N ALA A 923 -18.96 30.20 38.29
CA ALA A 923 -18.74 31.21 39.32
C ALA A 923 -17.65 30.80 40.34
N ARG A 924 -17.72 29.57 40.85
CA ARG A 924 -16.73 29.02 41.79
C ARG A 924 -15.35 28.92 41.16
N ILE A 925 -15.27 28.34 39.96
CA ILE A 925 -14.01 28.21 39.21
C ILE A 925 -13.36 29.58 38.98
N LEU A 926 -14.14 30.61 38.65
CA LEU A 926 -13.62 31.97 38.49
C LEU A 926 -13.14 32.58 39.81
N CYS A 927 -13.85 32.38 40.92
CA CYS A 927 -13.40 32.82 42.24
C CYS A 927 -12.07 32.14 42.66
N ASP A 928 -11.94 30.84 42.43
CA ASP A 928 -10.74 30.08 42.84
C ASP A 928 -9.52 30.38 41.99
N ASN A 929 -9.73 30.73 40.71
CA ASN A 929 -8.65 30.82 39.72
C ASN A 929 -8.42 32.22 39.14
N GLY A 930 -9.32 33.18 39.36
CA GLY A 930 -9.08 34.58 39.08
C GLY A 930 -7.88 35.12 39.86
N ASP A 931 -7.25 36.18 39.37
CA ASP A 931 -6.12 36.83 40.05
C ASP A 931 -6.58 37.41 41.39
N ASN A 932 -7.73 38.12 41.41
CA ASN A 932 -8.35 38.68 42.61
C ASN A 932 -9.87 38.90 42.44
N ILE A 933 -10.60 37.86 42.00
CA ILE A 933 -12.07 37.88 41.93
C ILE A 933 -12.63 37.53 43.30
N THR A 934 -13.21 38.50 43.99
CA THR A 934 -13.79 38.34 45.34
C THR A 934 -15.32 38.43 45.35
N ARG A 935 -15.91 38.93 44.27
CA ARG A 935 -17.36 39.01 44.09
C ARG A 935 -17.73 38.49 42.71
N VAL A 936 -18.85 37.80 42.60
CA VAL A 936 -19.35 37.21 41.35
C VAL A 936 -20.87 36.97 41.46
N GLN A 937 -21.57 36.79 40.34
CA GLN A 937 -22.94 36.29 40.38
C GLN A 937 -22.98 34.77 40.62
N PRO A 938 -24.01 34.24 41.30
CA PRO A 938 -24.20 32.79 41.42
C PRO A 938 -24.23 32.06 40.07
N ASN A 939 -24.86 32.67 39.06
CA ASN A 939 -24.83 32.18 37.69
C ASN A 939 -24.25 33.24 36.75
N VAL A 940 -22.99 33.06 36.39
CA VAL A 940 -22.22 33.97 35.52
C VAL A 940 -22.72 34.04 34.08
N PHE A 941 -23.63 33.15 33.67
CA PHE A 941 -24.28 33.20 32.34
C PHE A 941 -25.47 34.15 32.29
N LEU A 942 -25.93 34.65 33.44
CA LEU A 942 -27.06 35.58 33.56
C LEU A 942 -26.56 36.93 34.04
N LEU A 943 -27.21 38.01 33.58
CA LEU A 943 -26.88 39.37 34.01
C LEU A 943 -27.03 39.51 35.54
N PRO A 944 -26.26 40.41 36.19
CA PRO A 944 -26.27 40.62 37.64
C PRO A 944 -27.52 41.35 38.16
N GLU A 945 -28.70 40.81 37.88
CA GLU A 945 -29.99 41.42 38.23
C GLU A 945 -30.80 40.55 39.21
N GLY A 946 -31.62 41.20 40.05
CA GLY A 946 -32.53 40.54 40.98
C GLY A 946 -31.82 39.53 41.89
N ARG A 947 -32.23 38.26 41.81
CA ARG A 947 -31.66 37.16 42.63
C ARG A 947 -30.27 36.68 42.16
N ASN A 948 -29.79 37.16 41.01
CA ASN A 948 -28.47 36.83 40.48
C ASN A 948 -27.45 37.99 40.67
N GLY A 949 -27.67 38.87 41.63
CA GLY A 949 -26.73 39.96 41.94
C GLY A 949 -25.35 39.46 42.39
N PHE A 950 -24.37 40.36 42.41
CA PHE A 950 -23.00 40.05 42.86
C PHE A 950 -22.96 39.72 44.37
N VAL A 951 -22.57 38.49 44.70
CA VAL A 951 -22.33 38.00 46.07
C VAL A 951 -20.84 37.87 46.35
N SER A 952 -20.46 37.66 47.61
CA SER A 952 -19.08 37.28 47.94
C SER A 952 -18.75 35.91 47.36
N CYS A 953 -17.50 35.69 46.94
CA CYS A 953 -17.03 34.37 46.57
C CYS A 953 -17.20 33.34 47.71
N ASP A 954 -17.23 33.74 48.98
CA ASP A 954 -17.47 32.84 50.10
C ASP A 954 -18.91 32.27 50.14
N GLU A 955 -19.85 32.94 49.47
CA GLU A 955 -21.25 32.49 49.36
C GLU A 955 -21.45 31.50 48.20
N ILE A 956 -20.45 31.36 47.32
CA ILE A 956 -20.49 30.43 46.19
C ILE A 956 -20.00 29.05 46.66
N PRO A 957 -20.82 27.98 46.53
CA PRO A 957 -20.47 26.63 47.00
C PRO A 957 -19.12 26.14 46.48
N TYR A 958 -18.36 25.47 47.35
CA TYR A 958 -17.08 24.85 47.03
C TYR A 958 -17.27 23.37 46.67
N VAL A 959 -16.46 22.89 45.72
CA VAL A 959 -16.29 21.45 45.49
C VAL A 959 -15.33 20.92 46.55
N ASP A 960 -15.83 20.14 47.51
CA ASP A 960 -15.00 19.56 48.56
C ASP A 960 -14.20 18.37 48.03
N LEU A 961 -12.90 18.58 47.83
CA LEU A 961 -11.98 17.56 47.32
C LEU A 961 -11.64 16.47 48.35
N ASN A 962 -12.04 16.61 49.63
CA ASN A 962 -11.87 15.55 50.65
C ASN A 962 -12.57 14.24 50.23
N ALA A 963 -13.60 14.30 49.39
CA ALA A 963 -14.23 13.12 48.79
C ALA A 963 -13.28 12.28 47.89
N TRP A 964 -12.09 12.79 47.56
CA TRP A 964 -11.01 12.07 46.88
C TRP A 964 -9.86 11.65 47.80
N SER A 965 -10.02 11.79 49.12
CA SER A 965 -9.10 11.18 50.07
C SER A 965 -9.12 9.65 49.92
N ASP A 966 -7.92 9.08 49.89
CA ASP A 966 -7.63 7.66 49.75
C ASP A 966 -6.88 7.22 51.01
N CYS A 967 -7.57 6.56 51.93
CA CYS A 967 -6.99 6.08 53.18
C CYS A 967 -6.01 4.95 52.86
N CYS A 968 -4.73 5.22 53.06
CA CYS A 968 -3.69 4.21 52.94
C CYS A 968 -3.29 3.73 54.34
N ASP A 969 -3.70 2.52 54.69
CA ASP A 969 -3.43 1.88 56.00
C ASP A 969 -1.92 1.74 56.33
N ASN A 970 -1.05 1.90 55.33
CA ASN A 970 0.42 1.79 55.47
C ASN A 970 1.16 3.11 55.22
N CYS A 971 0.45 4.23 55.11
CA CYS A 971 1.03 5.53 54.77
C CYS A 971 1.37 6.41 55.98
N GLU A 972 1.52 5.82 57.18
CA GLU A 972 2.07 6.54 58.34
C GLU A 972 3.41 7.20 57.97
N ASP A 973 3.35 8.53 57.97
CA ASP A 973 4.40 9.55 57.85
C ASP A 973 5.62 9.19 57.00
N ARG A 974 5.57 9.62 55.74
CA ARG A 974 6.76 9.75 54.89
C ARG A 974 7.69 10.89 55.30
N ASP A 975 7.26 11.79 56.18
CA ASP A 975 8.05 12.95 56.64
C ASP A 975 8.77 12.73 57.99
N ASN A 976 8.54 11.62 58.69
CA ASN A 976 9.30 11.30 59.90
C ASN A 976 10.60 10.55 59.54
N THR A 977 11.70 11.29 59.45
CA THR A 977 13.07 10.82 59.17
C THR A 977 13.51 9.66 60.09
N ILE A 978 12.90 9.54 61.27
CA ILE A 978 13.17 8.49 62.27
C ILE A 978 12.51 7.15 61.88
N SER A 979 11.34 7.17 61.21
CA SER A 979 10.63 5.96 60.78
C SER A 979 11.25 5.32 59.54
N ARG A 980 11.98 6.09 58.73
CA ARG A 980 12.81 5.55 57.62
C ARG A 980 14.01 4.78 58.16
N VAL A 981 14.67 5.29 59.19
CA VAL A 981 15.76 4.58 59.90
C VAL A 981 15.22 3.30 60.56
N ARG A 982 14.01 3.34 61.12
CA ARG A 982 13.38 2.16 61.76
C ARG A 982 12.95 1.08 60.75
N ARG A 983 12.38 1.47 59.60
CA ARG A 983 11.95 0.53 58.53
C ARG A 983 13.10 0.01 57.66
N GLU A 984 14.13 0.82 57.38
CA GLU A 984 15.36 0.31 56.75
C GLU A 984 16.13 -0.57 57.73
N ALA A 985 16.18 -0.24 59.02
CA ALA A 985 16.72 -1.13 60.05
C ALA A 985 15.95 -2.46 60.10
N GLU A 986 14.61 -2.51 59.98
CA GLU A 986 13.84 -3.77 59.90
C GLU A 986 14.09 -4.56 58.60
N LYS A 987 14.53 -3.91 57.52
CA LYS A 987 14.84 -4.58 56.25
C LYS A 987 16.25 -5.19 56.23
N TYR A 988 17.18 -4.61 57.00
CA TYR A 988 18.50 -5.19 57.31
C TYR A 988 18.51 -6.08 58.56
N LEU A 989 17.48 -5.95 59.41
CA LEU A 989 17.12 -6.83 60.52
C LEU A 989 15.88 -7.63 60.14
N ALA A 990 15.92 -8.33 59.01
CA ALA A 990 15.07 -9.50 58.89
C ALA A 990 15.34 -10.35 60.14
N PRO A 991 14.32 -10.77 60.91
CA PRO A 991 14.54 -11.79 61.91
C PRO A 991 14.89 -13.05 61.13
N ASP A 992 16.19 -13.30 61.01
CA ASP A 992 16.67 -14.66 60.86
C ASP A 992 15.94 -15.45 61.94
N ARG A 993 15.17 -16.45 61.51
CA ARG A 993 14.25 -17.22 62.35
C ARG A 993 14.96 -18.03 63.45
N ASP A 994 16.25 -17.78 63.65
CA ASP A 994 17.11 -18.35 64.67
C ASP A 994 17.43 -17.38 65.84
N TYR A 995 17.12 -16.07 65.72
CA TYR A 995 17.36 -15.07 66.79
C TYR A 995 16.61 -15.42 68.10
N ALA A 996 15.41 -15.99 67.97
CA ALA A 996 14.61 -16.43 69.11
C ALA A 996 15.04 -17.80 69.68
N ARG A 997 15.82 -18.60 68.93
CA ARG A 997 16.17 -19.98 69.31
C ARG A 997 17.51 -20.08 70.06
N ASN A 998 18.49 -19.23 69.75
CA ASN A 998 19.85 -19.38 70.29
C ASN A 998 20.26 -18.34 71.36
N VAL A 999 19.53 -17.23 71.51
CA VAL A 999 19.91 -16.15 72.45
C VAL A 999 19.05 -16.11 73.71
N GLY A 1000 17.95 -16.85 73.73
CA GLY A 1000 17.06 -17.00 74.90
C GLY A 1000 17.78 -17.36 76.20
N PRO A 1001 18.71 -18.33 76.23
CA PRO A 1001 19.30 -18.81 77.48
C PRO A 1001 20.59 -18.10 77.92
N LEU A 1002 21.17 -17.20 77.10
CA LEU A 1002 22.50 -16.63 77.35
C LEU A 1002 22.50 -15.59 78.49
N SER A 1003 23.55 -15.59 79.31
CA SER A 1003 23.72 -14.59 80.36
C SER A 1003 24.00 -13.20 79.78
N ARG A 1004 23.77 -12.15 80.57
CA ARG A 1004 23.92 -10.74 80.13
C ARG A 1004 25.29 -10.45 79.51
N ASN A 1005 26.37 -11.04 80.04
CA ASN A 1005 27.73 -10.82 79.53
C ASN A 1005 27.98 -11.54 78.20
N GLU A 1006 27.35 -12.69 77.96
CA GLU A 1006 27.47 -13.44 76.70
C GLU A 1006 26.67 -12.76 75.57
N LYS A 1007 25.52 -12.15 75.91
CA LYS A 1007 24.73 -11.33 74.97
C LYS A 1007 25.49 -10.08 74.53
N VAL A 1008 26.21 -9.44 75.44
CA VAL A 1008 27.06 -8.27 75.12
C VAL A 1008 28.17 -8.69 74.16
N LYS A 1009 28.90 -9.77 74.46
CA LYS A 1009 29.98 -10.28 73.59
C LYS A 1009 29.49 -10.68 72.19
N TYR A 1010 28.29 -11.25 72.09
CA TYR A 1010 27.67 -11.62 70.82
C TYR A 1010 27.27 -10.40 69.98
N LEU A 1011 26.71 -9.36 70.62
CA LEU A 1011 26.35 -8.11 69.95
C LEU A 1011 27.60 -7.34 69.49
N GLU A 1012 28.67 -7.32 70.28
CA GLU A 1012 29.97 -6.73 69.90
C GLU A 1012 30.55 -7.44 68.65
N SER A 1013 30.48 -8.77 68.59
CA SER A 1013 30.89 -9.58 67.44
C SER A 1013 30.12 -9.23 66.16
N MET A 1014 28.79 -9.10 66.23
CA MET A 1014 27.97 -8.74 65.06
C MET A 1014 28.20 -7.30 64.59
N LEU A 1015 28.49 -6.38 65.52
CA LEU A 1015 28.85 -4.99 65.21
C LEU A 1015 30.17 -4.94 64.43
N GLU A 1016 31.20 -5.68 64.86
CA GLU A 1016 32.47 -5.76 64.14
C GLU A 1016 32.34 -6.38 62.74
N GLU A 1017 31.45 -7.37 62.58
CA GLU A 1017 31.20 -8.01 61.29
C GLU A 1017 30.45 -7.09 60.32
N SER A 1018 29.45 -6.35 60.83
CA SER A 1018 28.72 -5.34 60.05
C SER A 1018 29.61 -4.17 59.64
N ASP A 1019 30.52 -3.71 60.51
CA ASP A 1019 31.48 -2.66 60.18
C ASP A 1019 32.50 -3.10 59.12
N ARG A 1020 32.93 -4.36 59.13
CA ARG A 1020 33.78 -4.93 58.07
C ARG A 1020 33.06 -4.97 56.73
N GLU A 1021 31.79 -5.37 56.71
CA GLU A 1021 31.01 -5.43 55.48
C GLU A 1021 30.67 -4.04 54.92
N ALA A 1022 30.38 -3.07 55.79
CA ALA A 1022 30.21 -1.67 55.39
C ALA A 1022 31.48 -1.08 54.77
N LYS A 1023 32.66 -1.45 55.29
CA LYS A 1023 33.95 -1.05 54.70
C LYS A 1023 34.18 -1.67 53.32
N ARG A 1024 33.86 -2.97 53.15
CA ARG A 1024 33.94 -3.67 51.87
C ARG A 1024 33.06 -3.03 50.79
N LEU A 1025 31.83 -2.67 51.15
CA LEU A 1025 30.88 -2.03 50.23
C LEU A 1025 31.32 -0.62 49.80
N ARG A 1026 31.99 0.13 50.68
CA ARG A 1026 32.59 1.43 50.33
C ARG A 1026 33.73 1.29 49.33
N GLU A 1027 34.61 0.31 49.54
CA GLU A 1027 35.71 0.02 48.61
C GLU A 1027 35.18 -0.37 47.21
N GLN A 1028 34.09 -1.14 47.13
CA GLN A 1028 33.44 -1.47 45.85
C GLN A 1028 32.79 -0.26 45.17
N ALA A 1029 32.20 0.66 45.93
CA ALA A 1029 31.61 1.89 45.39
C ALA A 1029 32.68 2.81 44.79
N ASP A 1030 33.85 2.89 45.43
CA ASP A 1030 34.99 3.69 44.96
C ASP A 1030 35.59 3.10 43.66
N ASP A 1031 35.68 1.77 43.55
CA ASP A 1031 36.13 1.08 42.32
C ASP A 1031 35.18 1.31 41.14
N LEU A 1032 33.87 1.33 41.40
CA LEU A 1032 32.86 1.66 40.40
C LEU A 1032 32.98 3.12 39.93
N LEU A 1033 33.22 4.04 40.88
CA LEU A 1033 33.42 5.45 40.59
C LEU A 1033 34.67 5.68 39.72
N HIS A 1034 35.74 4.92 39.97
CA HIS A 1034 36.95 4.92 39.16
C HIS A 1034 36.68 4.42 37.73
N SER A 1035 35.90 3.34 37.59
CA SER A 1035 35.51 2.78 36.29
C SER A 1035 34.67 3.76 35.46
N VAL A 1036 33.74 4.49 36.09
CA VAL A 1036 32.94 5.54 35.43
C VAL A 1036 33.80 6.70 34.94
N ARG A 1037 34.82 7.12 35.72
CA ARG A 1037 35.76 8.15 35.28
C ARG A 1037 36.59 7.71 34.08
N LYS A 1038 37.03 6.45 34.06
CA LYS A 1038 37.78 5.87 32.94
C LYS A 1038 36.93 5.81 31.66
N LEU A 1039 35.67 5.42 31.76
CA LEU A 1039 34.72 5.44 30.64
C LEU A 1039 34.46 6.86 30.11
N ARG A 1040 34.36 7.86 30.98
CA ARG A 1040 34.26 9.27 30.54
C ARG A 1040 35.49 9.75 29.80
N SER A 1041 36.69 9.37 30.24
CA SER A 1041 37.94 9.71 29.55
C SER A 1041 37.97 9.10 28.14
N LEU A 1042 37.63 7.81 28.01
CA LEU A 1042 37.58 7.13 26.72
C LEU A 1042 36.52 7.74 25.78
N LEU A 1043 35.40 8.19 26.32
CA LEU A 1043 34.35 8.86 25.54
C LEU A 1043 34.83 10.21 24.97
N GLU A 1044 35.65 10.96 25.71
CA GLU A 1044 36.21 12.22 25.21
C GLU A 1044 37.35 11.99 24.20
N ASP A 1045 38.15 10.94 24.35
CA ASP A 1045 39.14 10.55 23.35
C ASP A 1045 38.48 10.14 22.01
N VAL A 1046 37.32 9.47 22.05
CA VAL A 1046 36.55 9.10 20.84
C VAL A 1046 35.90 10.32 20.18
N LYS A 1047 35.55 11.36 20.94
CA LYS A 1047 34.97 12.60 20.37
C LYS A 1047 36.01 13.52 19.73
N THR A 1048 37.29 13.30 20.00
CA THR A 1048 38.39 14.17 19.54
C THR A 1048 39.23 13.54 18.40
N GLN A 1049 38.89 12.31 17.99
CA GLN A 1049 39.27 11.71 16.70
C GLN A 1049 38.19 11.97 15.66
#